data_AF-A0AAF0E7L7-F1
#
_entry.id   AF-A0AAF0E7L7-F1
#
_cell.length_a   1.000
_cell.length_b   1.000
_cell.length_c   1.000
_cell.angle_alpha   90.00
_cell.angle_beta   90.00
_cell.angle_gamma   90.00
#
_symmetry.space_group_name_H-M   'P 1'
#
loop_
_entity.id
_entity.type
_entity.pdbx_description
1 polymer ?
#
loop_
_entity_poly.entity_id
_entity_poly.type
_entity_poly.pdbx_seq_one_letter_code
_entity_poly.pdbx_strand_id
1 'polypeptide(L)'
;MAVAVLIFANQPGQQAVPLLSAWDLNSFSWMQRGTVQDMMAFMAKTVSERTQPTQRQSIQENTFTAHVHARPAVDGVSGVLVSDSEYPVRVAYSLLNKLLEEFLMKVPKSSWQAQAAQIAASGAIPTKGEGIIRANEFPYAQDYLARYQDPRQADTILRVQQELDDTKIVLHNTIDSVLQRGEDLDKLVEKSGSLSQQSKMFYKSARKQTPDADTLFQQRTVREIELYAVKLAHAAEEKQRAVRSLVGDSFDDLLLVSRSVVDMQSHLHALQSTLDTLQSAAQKTGDRAAERAATRYVPSPPAAPPSLGVAAAQQLVLDAPPLVRAALCTTALVQGAWALTFARRAYEFLAEPHDTHAQVAPVTEAWQDLQALQVSVRARIDAQLQATAPKVSHVLDALLAWMVLEGVQDPARAMAYWHAQQAHGAALLCTAREPLAQRLERLVVHAAASSRHTERLWRGDAFATAWHTLMRTDTSFYEAGRPTRALLSPAPLVAASFYDAMPDAVRTYSAARDSSPMDVDAALAEHMERLGAAWDALPAQLATTHDLDALLASRAALARAAQRAEATAPGVHALRVRIERVLDARLDALVQTTLARATSSFGEALTAVWNDERALGEGSARAVLWESDERAAPLQQWRTARPPCMAACVRLMEERFHGAVHTSDAASAPLQAACLALAEFVADLAPASVTQQQAVLEVCAALYTSTTFQRLASPAFYERLRAVHARVAEAWAAGHAARIVQQQRALEPSLVLLARAAYALGPSPLPAPPLLPCFVAAWPASAADHATLATLAEAATAPADWHHLRAVLAPWALHAPSPARREAPVRPGLARIAPRFVVS
;
A
#
# COMPACT_ATOMS: atom_id res chain seq x y z
N MET A 1 20.44 -19.62 -1.21
CA MET A 1 20.41 -20.28 -2.53
C MET A 1 19.12 -21.04 -2.73
N ALA A 2 18.48 -20.91 -3.89
CA ALA A 2 17.34 -21.73 -4.28
C ALA A 2 17.86 -23.01 -4.97
N VAL A 3 17.34 -24.18 -4.61
CA VAL A 3 17.84 -25.48 -5.09
C VAL A 3 16.87 -26.14 -6.07
N ALA A 4 15.57 -25.97 -5.84
CA ALA A 4 14.55 -26.58 -6.70
C ALA A 4 13.25 -25.78 -6.67
N VAL A 5 12.54 -25.77 -7.80
CA VAL A 5 11.16 -25.26 -7.91
C VAL A 5 10.30 -26.37 -8.51
N LEU A 6 9.18 -26.70 -7.86
CA LEU A 6 8.24 -27.71 -8.32
C LEU A 6 6.82 -27.16 -8.33
N ILE A 7 6.05 -27.51 -9.37
CA ILE A 7 4.61 -27.25 -9.45
C ILE A 7 3.88 -28.58 -9.38
N PHE A 8 2.86 -28.67 -8.53
CA PHE A 8 2.03 -29.86 -8.37
C PHE A 8 0.57 -29.56 -8.70
N ALA A 9 -0.11 -30.54 -9.29
CA ALA A 9 -1.56 -30.61 -9.30
C ALA A 9 -2.01 -31.18 -7.95
N ASN A 10 -2.82 -30.43 -7.21
CA ASN A 10 -3.33 -30.84 -5.91
C ASN A 10 -4.84 -30.56 -5.85
N GLN A 11 -5.63 -31.56 -6.26
CA GLN A 11 -7.08 -31.52 -6.13
C GLN A 11 -7.47 -31.97 -4.71
N PRO A 12 -8.48 -31.36 -4.08
CA PRO A 12 -8.87 -31.70 -2.72
C PRO A 12 -9.26 -33.18 -2.62
N GLY A 13 -8.48 -33.95 -1.84
CA GLY A 13 -8.68 -35.39 -1.63
C GLY A 13 -7.90 -36.32 -2.56
N GLN A 14 -7.03 -35.81 -3.44
CA GLN A 14 -6.15 -36.60 -4.32
C GLN A 14 -4.68 -36.43 -3.94
N GLN A 15 -3.82 -37.39 -4.35
CA GLN A 15 -2.37 -37.26 -4.19
C GLN A 15 -1.81 -36.14 -5.06
N ALA A 16 -0.76 -35.47 -4.60
CA ALA A 16 -0.12 -34.41 -5.37
C ALA A 16 0.67 -35.02 -6.54
N VAL A 17 0.38 -34.53 -7.75
CA VAL A 17 1.04 -35.01 -8.98
C VAL A 17 1.98 -33.93 -9.51
N PRO A 18 3.28 -34.21 -9.71
CA PRO A 18 4.22 -33.20 -10.21
C PRO A 18 3.90 -32.84 -11.66
N LEU A 19 3.60 -31.55 -11.89
CA LEU A 19 3.35 -30.97 -13.20
C LEU A 19 4.64 -30.49 -13.85
N LEU A 20 5.51 -29.86 -13.07
CA LEU A 20 6.76 -29.27 -13.53
C LEU A 20 7.81 -29.35 -12.41
N SER A 21 9.07 -29.54 -12.77
CA SER A 21 10.19 -29.40 -11.83
C SER A 21 11.40 -28.78 -12.51
N ALA A 22 12.05 -27.84 -11.81
CA ALA A 22 13.30 -27.21 -12.17
C ALA A 22 14.31 -27.43 -11.03
N TRP A 23 15.56 -27.73 -11.37
CA TRP A 23 16.57 -28.18 -10.42
C TRP A 23 17.91 -27.47 -10.63
N ASP A 24 18.57 -27.09 -9.53
CA ASP A 24 19.95 -26.62 -9.49
C ASP A 24 20.72 -27.35 -8.38
N LEU A 25 21.34 -28.47 -8.74
CA LEU A 25 22.01 -29.38 -7.81
C LEU A 25 23.55 -29.28 -7.89
N ASN A 26 24.06 -28.18 -8.45
CA ASN A 26 25.49 -28.00 -8.68
C ASN A 26 26.31 -27.93 -7.38
N SER A 27 25.70 -27.51 -6.28
CA SER A 27 26.30 -27.49 -4.93
C SER A 27 26.49 -28.87 -4.31
N PHE A 28 25.88 -29.92 -4.84
CA PHE A 28 26.00 -31.29 -4.32
C PHE A 28 26.99 -32.12 -5.13
N SER A 29 27.65 -33.07 -4.46
CA SER A 29 28.55 -34.04 -5.10
C SER A 29 27.81 -34.84 -6.18
N TRP A 30 28.44 -35.03 -7.34
CA TRP A 30 27.88 -35.75 -8.50
C TRP A 30 27.18 -37.06 -8.13
N MET A 31 27.79 -37.87 -7.26
CA MET A 31 27.27 -39.17 -6.83
C MET A 31 26.00 -39.07 -5.96
N GLN A 32 25.78 -37.93 -5.30
CA GLN A 32 24.67 -37.71 -4.39
C GLN A 32 23.50 -36.95 -5.03
N ARG A 33 23.73 -36.23 -6.14
CA ARG A 33 22.71 -35.40 -6.82
C ARG A 33 21.42 -36.17 -7.09
N GLY A 34 21.54 -37.39 -7.61
CA GLY A 34 20.38 -38.24 -7.91
C GLY A 34 19.56 -38.60 -6.66
N THR A 35 20.19 -38.79 -5.50
CA THR A 35 19.51 -39.11 -4.25
C THR A 35 18.91 -37.88 -3.58
N VAL A 36 19.62 -36.75 -3.64
CA VAL A 36 19.14 -35.46 -3.14
C VAL A 36 17.89 -35.02 -3.91
N GLN A 37 17.90 -35.18 -5.24
CA GLN A 37 16.74 -34.89 -6.09
C GLN A 37 15.51 -35.72 -5.68
N ASP A 38 15.67 -37.03 -5.50
CA ASP A 38 14.59 -37.93 -5.09
C ASP A 38 14.01 -37.49 -3.73
N MET A 39 14.88 -37.16 -2.76
CA MET A 39 14.47 -36.79 -1.41
C MET A 39 13.79 -35.42 -1.36
N MET A 40 14.32 -34.42 -2.07
CA MET A 40 13.71 -33.09 -2.17
C MET A 40 12.38 -33.14 -2.93
N ALA A 41 12.26 -33.97 -3.97
CA ALA A 41 11.00 -34.18 -4.67
C ALA A 41 9.95 -34.84 -3.76
N PHE A 42 10.36 -35.83 -2.96
CA PHE A 42 9.50 -36.46 -1.96
C PHE A 42 9.02 -35.46 -0.91
N MET A 43 9.94 -34.68 -0.34
CA MET A 43 9.61 -33.61 0.61
C MET A 43 8.63 -32.61 -0.01
N ALA A 44 8.92 -32.10 -1.21
CA ALA A 44 8.05 -31.15 -1.89
C ALA A 44 6.65 -31.72 -2.16
N LYS A 45 6.55 -33.00 -2.56
CA LYS A 45 5.27 -33.70 -2.71
C LYS A 45 4.51 -33.78 -1.39
N THR A 46 5.15 -34.25 -0.33
CA THR A 46 4.51 -34.40 1.00
C THR A 46 4.00 -33.06 1.53
N VAL A 47 4.79 -31.99 1.42
CA VAL A 47 4.35 -30.67 1.88
C VAL A 47 3.19 -30.14 1.05
N SER A 48 3.24 -30.33 -0.27
CA SER A 48 2.16 -29.93 -1.16
C SER A 48 0.84 -30.61 -0.77
N GLU A 49 0.84 -31.92 -0.52
CA GLU A 49 -0.36 -32.69 -0.11
C GLU A 49 -0.96 -32.22 1.22
N ARG A 50 -0.13 -31.71 2.13
CA ARG A 50 -0.54 -31.33 3.48
C ARG A 50 -0.86 -29.84 3.63
N THR A 51 -0.62 -29.04 2.59
CA THR A 51 -0.96 -27.61 2.57
C THR A 51 -2.40 -27.42 2.08
N GLN A 52 -3.23 -26.72 2.85
CA GLN A 52 -4.62 -26.44 2.45
C GLN A 52 -4.68 -25.41 1.30
N PRO A 53 -5.71 -25.46 0.43
CA PRO A 53 -5.89 -24.46 -0.63
C PRO A 53 -5.87 -23.02 -0.07
N THR A 54 -5.27 -22.10 -0.82
CA THR A 54 -5.10 -20.68 -0.43
C THR A 54 -4.11 -20.45 0.73
N GLN A 55 -3.47 -21.50 1.27
CA GLN A 55 -2.50 -21.36 2.35
C GLN A 55 -1.06 -21.21 1.84
N ARG A 56 -0.23 -20.55 2.65
CA ARG A 56 1.23 -20.46 2.51
C ARG A 56 1.89 -21.07 3.74
N GLN A 57 2.80 -22.02 3.52
CA GLN A 57 3.55 -22.68 4.59
C GLN A 57 5.04 -22.74 4.26
N SER A 58 5.88 -22.57 5.27
CA SER A 58 7.32 -22.77 5.18
C SER A 58 7.72 -23.85 6.18
N ILE A 59 8.39 -24.89 5.69
CA ILE A 59 8.82 -26.02 6.52
C ILE A 59 10.33 -26.07 6.46
N GLN A 60 10.95 -25.85 7.60
CA GLN A 60 12.39 -25.98 7.75
C GLN A 60 12.72 -27.44 8.07
N GLU A 61 13.72 -27.99 7.40
CA GLU A 61 14.28 -29.32 7.66
C GLU A 61 15.80 -29.21 7.63
N ASN A 62 16.43 -29.20 8.81
CA ASN A 62 17.85 -28.94 8.99
C ASN A 62 18.29 -27.60 8.34
N THR A 63 19.15 -27.67 7.31
CA THR A 63 19.71 -26.51 6.61
C THR A 63 18.86 -26.01 5.45
N PHE A 64 17.85 -26.77 5.03
CA PHE A 64 16.97 -26.44 3.90
C PHE A 64 15.56 -26.07 4.38
N THR A 65 14.91 -25.20 3.61
CA THR A 65 13.54 -24.76 3.86
C THR A 65 12.71 -24.96 2.59
N ALA A 66 11.56 -25.62 2.73
CA ALA A 66 10.57 -25.77 1.68
C ALA A 66 9.46 -24.73 1.87
N HIS A 67 9.38 -23.77 0.96
CA HIS A 67 8.33 -22.76 0.88
C HIS A 67 7.23 -23.24 -0.07
N VAL A 68 5.99 -23.30 0.42
CA VAL A 68 4.85 -23.81 -0.35
C VAL A 68 3.73 -22.78 -0.41
N HIS A 69 3.22 -22.56 -1.62
CA HIS A 69 2.04 -21.76 -1.88
C HIS A 69 0.99 -22.59 -2.63
N ALA A 70 -0.11 -22.90 -1.95
CA ALA A 70 -1.27 -23.55 -2.57
C ALA A 70 -2.24 -22.48 -3.09
N ARG A 71 -2.60 -22.58 -4.37
CA ARG A 71 -3.60 -21.70 -5.00
C ARG A 71 -5.02 -22.10 -4.56
N PRO A 72 -6.05 -21.26 -4.82
CA PRO A 72 -7.43 -21.61 -4.55
C PRO A 72 -7.83 -22.94 -5.22
N ALA A 73 -8.80 -23.64 -4.63
CA ALA A 73 -9.25 -24.95 -5.12
C ALA A 73 -9.75 -24.94 -6.58
N VAL A 74 -10.16 -23.78 -7.10
CA VAL A 74 -10.55 -23.58 -8.50
C VAL A 74 -9.38 -23.78 -9.45
N ASP A 75 -8.18 -23.32 -9.08
CA ASP A 75 -6.95 -23.52 -9.86
C ASP A 75 -6.46 -24.97 -9.69
N GLY A 76 -6.46 -25.47 -8.45
CA GLY A 76 -6.08 -26.85 -8.11
C GLY A 76 -4.58 -27.14 -8.29
N VAL A 77 -3.74 -26.11 -8.11
CA VAL A 77 -2.28 -26.14 -8.30
C VAL A 77 -1.57 -25.61 -7.04
N SER A 78 -0.42 -26.18 -6.72
CA SER A 78 0.48 -25.72 -5.65
C SER A 78 1.91 -25.60 -6.16
N GLY A 79 2.61 -24.57 -5.71
CA GLY A 79 4.03 -24.35 -5.99
C GLY A 79 4.88 -24.58 -4.75
N VAL A 80 6.02 -25.25 -4.92
CA VAL A 80 6.99 -25.54 -3.87
C VAL A 80 8.37 -25.06 -4.31
N LEU A 81 9.00 -24.21 -3.50
CA LEU A 81 10.39 -23.79 -3.65
C LEU A 81 11.21 -24.38 -2.51
N VAL A 82 12.27 -25.10 -2.84
CA VAL A 82 13.26 -25.59 -1.86
C VAL A 82 14.48 -24.68 -1.94
N SER A 83 14.82 -24.06 -0.81
CA SER A 83 16.00 -23.20 -0.68
C SER A 83 16.78 -23.53 0.59
N ASP A 84 17.96 -22.96 0.76
CA ASP A 84 18.59 -22.91 2.08
C ASP A 84 17.82 -21.98 3.03
N SER A 85 18.13 -22.09 4.33
CA SER A 85 17.55 -21.24 5.38
C SER A 85 17.96 -19.76 5.29
N GLU A 86 19.06 -19.45 4.60
CA GLU A 86 19.55 -18.09 4.40
C GLU A 86 18.83 -17.36 3.24
N TYR A 87 18.16 -18.10 2.35
CA TYR A 87 17.42 -17.50 1.24
C TYR A 87 16.22 -16.69 1.76
N PRO A 88 16.04 -15.42 1.34
CA PRO A 88 14.97 -14.60 1.85
C PRO A 88 13.57 -15.14 1.53
N VAL A 89 12.79 -15.42 2.56
CA VAL A 89 11.40 -15.95 2.47
C VAL A 89 10.51 -15.08 1.56
N ARG A 90 10.69 -13.76 1.60
CA ARG A 90 9.93 -12.82 0.74
C ARG A 90 10.20 -13.08 -0.73
N VAL A 91 11.45 -13.29 -1.11
CA VAL A 91 11.85 -13.58 -2.49
C VAL A 91 11.32 -14.94 -2.93
N ALA A 92 11.36 -15.94 -2.04
CA ALA A 92 10.79 -17.25 -2.28
C ALA A 92 9.31 -17.22 -2.69
N TYR A 93 8.47 -16.52 -1.91
CA TYR A 93 7.05 -16.39 -2.22
C TYR A 93 6.77 -15.48 -3.42
N SER A 94 7.58 -14.44 -3.62
CA SER A 94 7.48 -13.56 -4.79
C SER A 94 7.71 -14.36 -6.08
N LEU A 95 8.76 -15.19 -6.08
CA LEU A 95 9.07 -16.12 -7.17
C LEU A 95 7.94 -17.13 -7.40
N LEU A 96 7.46 -17.78 -6.33
CA LEU A 96 6.38 -18.76 -6.42
C LEU A 96 5.10 -18.17 -7.01
N ASN A 97 4.69 -16.96 -6.59
CA ASN A 97 3.48 -16.32 -7.10
C ASN A 97 3.61 -16.02 -8.60
N LYS A 98 4.71 -15.40 -9.02
CA LYS A 98 4.93 -15.07 -10.43
C LYS A 98 4.97 -16.34 -11.30
N LEU A 99 5.66 -17.37 -10.82
CA LEU A 99 5.77 -18.64 -11.53
C LEU A 99 4.41 -19.34 -11.66
N LEU A 100 3.59 -19.33 -10.61
CA LEU A 100 2.23 -19.89 -10.63
C LEU A 100 1.27 -19.08 -11.53
N GLU A 101 1.35 -17.74 -11.50
CA GLU A 101 0.56 -16.88 -12.39
C GLU A 101 0.91 -17.10 -13.86
N GLU A 102 2.20 -17.10 -14.19
CA GLU A 102 2.63 -17.37 -15.57
C GLU A 102 2.30 -18.78 -16.02
N PHE A 103 2.38 -19.76 -15.12
CA PHE A 103 1.98 -21.14 -15.41
C PHE A 103 0.50 -21.22 -15.76
N LEU A 104 -0.39 -20.62 -14.94
CA LEU A 104 -1.83 -20.61 -15.20
C LEU A 104 -2.20 -19.80 -16.45
N MET A 105 -1.44 -18.75 -16.78
CA MET A 105 -1.65 -17.95 -18.00
C MET A 105 -1.24 -18.69 -19.28
N LYS A 106 -0.11 -19.40 -19.27
CA LYS A 106 0.48 -20.01 -20.47
C LYS A 106 0.07 -21.46 -20.67
N VAL A 107 -0.26 -22.18 -19.60
CA VAL A 107 -0.62 -23.60 -19.64
C VAL A 107 -2.11 -23.76 -19.31
N PRO A 108 -2.97 -24.09 -20.30
CA PRO A 108 -4.40 -24.26 -20.05
C PRO A 108 -4.64 -25.50 -19.19
N LYS A 109 -5.54 -25.40 -18.21
CA LYS A 109 -5.86 -26.48 -17.26
C LYS A 109 -6.27 -27.80 -17.93
N SER A 110 -6.94 -27.72 -19.09
CA SER A 110 -7.34 -28.88 -19.89
C SER A 110 -6.18 -29.74 -20.40
N SER A 111 -4.98 -29.17 -20.52
CA SER A 111 -3.79 -29.88 -21.05
C SER A 111 -3.27 -30.97 -20.10
N TRP A 112 -3.34 -30.74 -18.79
CA TRP A 112 -2.75 -31.62 -17.79
C TRP A 112 -3.77 -32.27 -16.84
N GLN A 113 -4.99 -31.71 -16.71
CA GLN A 113 -5.97 -32.19 -15.72
C GLN A 113 -6.37 -33.66 -15.90
N ALA A 114 -6.58 -34.12 -17.14
CA ALA A 114 -6.95 -35.50 -17.42
C ALA A 114 -5.81 -36.49 -17.08
N GLN A 115 -4.58 -36.13 -17.45
CA GLN A 115 -3.39 -36.94 -17.19
C GLN A 115 -3.02 -36.94 -15.69
N ALA A 116 -3.18 -35.80 -15.00
CA ALA A 116 -2.99 -35.70 -13.56
C ALA A 116 -4.01 -36.54 -12.80
N ALA A 117 -5.28 -36.54 -13.20
CA ALA A 117 -6.32 -37.38 -12.59
C ALA A 117 -6.04 -38.88 -12.79
N GLN A 118 -5.55 -39.27 -13.98
CA GLN A 118 -5.16 -40.66 -14.27
C GLN A 118 -3.94 -41.10 -13.44
N ILE A 119 -2.95 -40.22 -13.26
CA ILE A 119 -1.76 -40.48 -12.45
C ILE A 119 -2.10 -40.55 -10.96
N ALA A 120 -2.96 -39.66 -10.47
CA ALA A 120 -3.45 -39.69 -9.10
C ALA A 120 -4.24 -40.99 -8.79
N ALA A 121 -4.96 -41.54 -9.77
CA ALA A 121 -5.71 -42.79 -9.62
C ALA A 121 -4.84 -44.06 -9.74
N SER A 122 -3.78 -44.02 -10.57
CA SER A 122 -2.90 -45.17 -10.83
C SER A 122 -1.67 -45.24 -9.91
N GLY A 123 -1.31 -44.14 -9.25
CA GLY A 123 -0.12 -44.06 -8.39
C GLY A 123 1.22 -44.14 -9.16
N ALA A 124 1.19 -44.07 -10.49
CA ALA A 124 2.37 -44.14 -11.34
C ALA A 124 3.20 -42.85 -11.22
N ILE A 125 4.48 -42.96 -10.87
CA ILE A 125 5.38 -41.81 -10.77
C ILE A 125 5.91 -41.49 -12.18
N PRO A 126 5.86 -40.23 -12.65
CA PRO A 126 6.52 -39.84 -13.89
C PRO A 126 8.04 -40.02 -13.78
N THR A 127 8.71 -40.23 -14.93
CA THR A 127 10.15 -40.51 -15.01
C THR A 127 10.96 -39.48 -14.22
N LYS A 128 12.04 -39.94 -13.59
CA LYS A 128 12.87 -39.16 -12.65
C LYS A 128 13.18 -37.74 -13.17
N GLY A 129 12.68 -36.74 -12.45
CA GLY A 129 12.96 -35.32 -12.73
C GLY A 129 12.13 -34.67 -13.83
N GLU A 130 11.14 -35.37 -14.39
CA GLU A 130 10.22 -34.82 -15.40
C GLU A 130 8.79 -34.77 -14.84
N GLY A 131 8.14 -33.61 -14.98
CA GLY A 131 6.72 -33.45 -14.69
C GLY A 131 5.87 -33.82 -15.91
N ILE A 132 4.54 -33.77 -15.77
CA ILE A 132 3.60 -33.95 -16.89
C ILE A 132 3.91 -32.98 -18.05
N ILE A 133 4.36 -31.77 -17.72
CA ILE A 133 4.74 -30.73 -18.68
C ILE A 133 6.26 -30.73 -18.80
N ARG A 134 6.75 -30.83 -20.03
CA ARG A 134 8.19 -30.87 -20.29
C ARG A 134 8.83 -29.50 -20.01
N ALA A 135 10.09 -29.51 -19.56
CA ALA A 135 10.84 -28.29 -19.30
C ALA A 135 10.91 -27.35 -20.54
N ASN A 136 10.91 -27.90 -21.76
CA ASN A 136 10.90 -27.12 -23.00
C ASN A 136 9.57 -26.41 -23.28
N GLU A 137 8.45 -26.91 -22.75
CA GLU A 137 7.12 -26.30 -22.91
C GLU A 137 6.91 -25.12 -21.94
N PHE A 138 7.65 -25.12 -20.82
CA PHE A 138 7.68 -24.02 -19.86
C PHE A 138 9.12 -23.73 -19.38
N PRO A 139 9.97 -23.11 -20.22
CA PRO A 139 11.38 -22.87 -19.89
C PRO A 139 11.56 -21.84 -18.76
N TYR A 140 10.53 -21.02 -18.53
CA TYR A 140 10.53 -19.95 -17.53
C TYR A 140 10.86 -20.42 -16.11
N ALA A 141 10.57 -21.67 -15.75
CA ALA A 141 10.91 -22.18 -14.41
C ALA A 141 12.41 -22.35 -14.19
N GLN A 142 13.14 -22.86 -15.19
CA GLN A 142 14.60 -22.98 -15.10
C GLN A 142 15.27 -21.60 -15.19
N ASP A 143 14.75 -20.73 -16.07
CA ASP A 143 15.23 -19.35 -16.20
C ASP A 143 15.03 -18.54 -14.91
N TYR A 144 13.87 -18.66 -14.26
CA TYR A 144 13.60 -17.99 -13.00
C TYR A 144 14.40 -18.59 -11.85
N LEU A 145 14.59 -19.90 -11.79
CA LEU A 145 15.48 -20.51 -10.81
C LEU A 145 16.91 -19.95 -10.93
N ALA A 146 17.45 -19.83 -12.16
CA ALA A 146 18.79 -19.30 -12.40
C ALA A 146 18.91 -17.79 -12.12
N ARG A 147 17.95 -16.97 -12.57
CA ARG A 147 17.96 -15.51 -12.38
C ARG A 147 17.78 -15.11 -10.92
N TYR A 148 16.89 -15.78 -10.20
CA TYR A 148 16.60 -15.48 -8.80
C TYR A 148 17.52 -16.22 -7.80
N GLN A 149 18.64 -16.80 -8.26
CA GLN A 149 19.72 -17.19 -7.36
C GLN A 149 20.30 -16.00 -6.61
N ASP A 150 20.34 -14.82 -7.25
CA ASP A 150 20.67 -13.55 -6.61
C ASP A 150 19.37 -12.88 -6.11
N PRO A 151 19.14 -12.79 -4.78
CA PRO A 151 17.93 -12.19 -4.22
C PRO A 151 17.73 -10.72 -4.60
N ARG A 152 18.79 -10.00 -4.99
CA ARG A 152 18.72 -8.58 -5.37
C ARG A 152 18.02 -8.37 -6.71
N GLN A 153 18.03 -9.37 -7.60
CA GLN A 153 17.34 -9.29 -8.89
C GLN A 153 15.81 -9.42 -8.74
N ALA A 154 15.33 -9.81 -7.56
CA ALA A 154 13.91 -9.93 -7.23
C ALA A 154 13.19 -8.58 -7.01
N ASP A 155 13.91 -7.46 -6.95
CA ASP A 155 13.34 -6.11 -6.72
C ASP A 155 12.23 -5.72 -7.72
N THR A 156 12.32 -6.23 -8.96
CA THR A 156 11.30 -6.03 -10.00
C THR A 156 9.97 -6.71 -9.68
N ILE A 157 9.98 -7.85 -8.98
CA ILE A 157 8.78 -8.57 -8.54
C ILE A 157 8.32 -8.06 -7.17
N LEU A 158 9.26 -7.75 -6.26
CA LEU A 158 8.96 -7.26 -4.91
C LEU A 158 8.16 -5.94 -4.93
N ARG A 159 8.34 -5.12 -5.97
CA ARG A 159 7.61 -3.85 -6.17
C ARG A 159 6.11 -4.03 -6.44
N VAL A 160 5.68 -5.22 -6.87
CA VAL A 160 4.28 -5.54 -7.21
C VAL A 160 3.49 -6.00 -5.96
N GLN A 161 4.16 -6.26 -4.83
CA GLN A 161 3.56 -7.04 -3.74
C GLN A 161 3.56 -6.30 -2.40
N GLN A 162 2.63 -5.35 -2.28
CA GLN A 162 2.15 -4.88 -0.97
C GLN A 162 1.16 -5.88 -0.35
N GLU A 163 0.52 -6.72 -1.16
CA GLU A 163 -0.44 -7.75 -0.74
C GLU A 163 0.20 -8.96 -0.04
N LEU A 164 1.51 -9.22 -0.19
CA LEU A 164 2.16 -10.37 0.45
C LEU A 164 2.48 -10.16 1.92
N ASP A 165 2.81 -8.93 2.33
CA ASP A 165 3.16 -8.60 3.72
C ASP A 165 1.94 -8.75 4.66
N ASP A 166 0.71 -8.70 4.11
CA ASP A 166 -0.54 -8.93 4.84
C ASP A 166 -0.92 -10.42 4.98
N THR A 167 -0.25 -11.33 4.26
CA THR A 167 -0.58 -12.76 4.30
C THR A 167 0.20 -13.51 5.37
N LYS A 168 -0.51 -14.13 6.31
CA LYS A 168 0.07 -14.96 7.36
C LYS A 168 0.76 -16.20 6.78
N ILE A 169 2.10 -16.23 6.83
CA ILE A 169 2.89 -17.42 6.51
C ILE A 169 2.98 -18.30 7.77
N VAL A 170 2.61 -19.57 7.65
CA VAL A 170 2.76 -20.54 8.76
C VAL A 170 4.13 -21.19 8.67
N LEU A 171 4.95 -21.04 9.72
CA LEU A 171 6.29 -21.64 9.81
C LEU A 171 6.24 -22.90 10.67
N HIS A 172 6.86 -23.97 10.16
CA HIS A 172 6.99 -25.28 10.80
C HIS A 172 8.48 -25.63 10.92
N ASN A 173 8.95 -26.04 12.10
CA ASN A 173 10.37 -26.26 12.38
C ASN A 173 10.93 -27.59 11.84
N THR A 174 10.06 -28.57 11.60
CA THR A 174 10.41 -29.89 11.04
C THR A 174 9.27 -30.41 10.19
N ILE A 175 9.59 -31.27 9.21
CA ILE A 175 8.57 -31.93 8.38
C ILE A 175 7.58 -32.76 9.20
N ASP A 176 8.02 -33.32 10.33
CA ASP A 176 7.19 -34.09 11.26
C ASP A 176 6.02 -33.28 11.83
N SER A 177 6.18 -31.96 11.98
CA SER A 177 5.12 -31.09 12.50
C SER A 177 3.94 -30.90 11.55
N VAL A 178 4.10 -31.30 10.28
CA VAL A 178 3.07 -31.26 9.23
C VAL A 178 2.43 -32.64 9.01
N LEU A 179 2.96 -33.69 9.65
CA LEU A 179 2.41 -35.04 9.63
C LEU A 179 1.22 -35.17 10.61
N GLN A 180 0.30 -36.11 10.35
CA GLN A 180 -0.81 -36.38 11.26
C GLN A 180 -0.35 -37.15 12.49
N ARG A 181 -1.08 -37.03 13.61
CA ARG A 181 -0.79 -37.76 14.85
C ARG A 181 -0.76 -39.27 14.58
N GLY A 182 0.42 -39.89 14.69
CA GLY A 182 0.63 -41.33 14.48
C GLY A 182 1.23 -41.71 13.12
N GLU A 183 1.49 -40.75 12.22
CA GLU A 183 2.25 -40.96 10.98
C GLU A 183 3.73 -40.62 11.21
N ASP A 184 4.62 -41.58 10.94
CA ASP A 184 6.08 -41.38 11.03
C ASP A 184 6.68 -41.20 9.62
N LEU A 185 7.59 -40.23 9.47
CA LEU A 185 8.30 -39.97 8.21
C LEU A 185 8.98 -41.23 7.64
N ASP A 186 9.53 -42.09 8.50
CA ASP A 186 10.20 -43.33 8.08
C ASP A 186 9.24 -44.30 7.38
N LYS A 187 7.99 -44.40 7.86
CA LYS A 187 6.97 -45.24 7.24
C LYS A 187 6.54 -44.68 5.89
N LEU A 188 6.52 -43.35 5.75
CA LEU A 188 6.22 -42.68 4.48
C LEU A 188 7.34 -42.89 3.45
N VAL A 189 8.61 -42.80 3.86
CA VAL A 189 9.77 -43.06 3.00
C VAL A 189 9.78 -44.51 2.52
N GLU A 190 9.46 -45.48 3.39
CA GLU A 190 9.38 -46.89 3.01
C GLU A 190 8.26 -47.18 2.00
N LYS A 191 7.06 -46.62 2.25
CA LYS A 191 5.88 -46.78 1.38
C LYS A 191 5.95 -45.95 0.10
N SER A 192 6.81 -44.94 0.02
CA SER A 192 6.92 -44.08 -1.15
C SER A 192 7.42 -44.84 -2.36
N GLY A 193 6.65 -44.83 -3.46
CA GLY A 193 7.14 -45.30 -4.75
C GLY A 193 8.07 -44.30 -5.45
N SER A 194 8.06 -43.03 -5.03
CA SER A 194 8.82 -41.95 -5.70
C SER A 194 10.30 -41.91 -5.33
N LEU A 195 10.74 -42.74 -4.38
CA LEU A 195 12.13 -42.85 -3.95
C LEU A 195 12.74 -44.14 -4.51
N SER A 196 13.89 -44.03 -5.17
CA SER A 196 14.66 -45.20 -5.59
C SER A 196 15.16 -46.02 -4.39
N GLN A 197 15.40 -47.31 -4.59
CA GLN A 197 15.92 -48.19 -3.52
C GLN A 197 17.25 -47.66 -2.94
N GLN A 198 18.10 -47.09 -3.79
CA GLN A 198 19.34 -46.42 -3.40
C GLN A 198 19.07 -45.21 -2.48
N SER A 199 18.11 -44.36 -2.84
CA SER A 199 17.74 -43.18 -2.04
C SER A 199 17.12 -43.57 -0.69
N LYS A 200 16.31 -44.63 -0.63
CA LYS A 200 15.77 -45.17 0.64
C LYS A 200 16.87 -45.69 1.57
N MET A 201 17.85 -46.42 1.02
CA MET A 201 19.00 -46.91 1.79
C MET A 201 19.90 -45.76 2.27
N PHE A 202 20.08 -44.72 1.45
CA PHE A 202 20.82 -43.53 1.82
C PHE A 202 20.14 -42.77 2.98
N TYR A 203 18.84 -42.51 2.89
CA TYR A 203 18.07 -41.86 3.96
C TYR A 203 18.17 -42.63 5.29
N LYS A 204 18.00 -43.95 5.27
CA LYS A 204 18.16 -44.81 6.47
C LYS A 204 19.59 -44.78 7.04
N SER A 205 20.60 -44.62 6.19
CA SER A 205 22.00 -44.56 6.61
C SER A 205 22.34 -43.19 7.19
N ALA A 206 21.85 -42.12 6.57
CA ALA A 206 22.00 -40.75 7.04
C ALA A 206 21.28 -40.52 8.38
N ARG A 207 20.10 -41.10 8.61
CA ARG A 207 19.41 -40.99 9.92
C ARG A 207 20.11 -41.78 11.05
N LYS A 208 20.92 -42.81 10.70
CA LYS A 208 21.70 -43.61 11.66
C LYS A 208 23.06 -43.01 12.02
N GLN A 209 23.55 -42.03 11.26
CA GLN A 209 24.77 -41.26 11.54
C GLN A 209 24.29 -39.83 11.83
N THR A 210 24.14 -39.36 13.07
CA THR A 210 25.20 -39.01 14.03
C THR A 210 24.48 -38.50 15.27
N PRO A 211 24.85 -38.88 16.50
CA PRO A 211 24.71 -37.96 17.61
C PRO A 211 25.73 -36.83 17.42
N ASP A 212 25.32 -35.60 17.66
CA ASP A 212 26.16 -34.41 17.52
C ASP A 212 27.44 -34.59 18.34
N ALA A 213 28.62 -34.26 17.78
CA ALA A 213 29.90 -34.57 18.41
C ALA A 213 29.98 -33.98 19.83
N ASP A 214 29.46 -32.75 19.99
CA ASP A 214 29.40 -32.05 21.28
C ASP A 214 28.48 -32.75 22.30
N THR A 215 27.39 -33.40 21.86
CA THR A 215 26.52 -34.18 22.75
C THR A 215 27.15 -35.50 23.21
N LEU A 216 27.99 -36.10 22.36
CA LEU A 216 28.76 -37.30 22.71
C LEU A 216 29.85 -37.01 23.73
N PHE A 217 30.57 -35.89 23.59
CA PHE A 217 31.59 -35.46 24.55
C PHE A 217 31.02 -35.04 25.91
N GLN A 218 29.76 -34.61 25.96
CA GLN A 218 29.08 -34.25 27.22
C GLN A 218 28.52 -35.45 27.99
N GLN A 219 28.06 -36.50 27.29
CA GLN A 219 27.33 -37.62 27.91
C GLN A 219 28.17 -38.88 28.14
N ARG A 220 29.31 -39.01 27.47
CA ARG A 220 30.17 -40.21 27.52
C ARG A 220 31.56 -39.84 28.02
N THR A 221 32.19 -40.76 28.73
CA THR A 221 33.57 -40.57 29.19
C THR A 221 34.56 -40.72 28.03
N VAL A 222 35.73 -40.09 28.11
CA VAL A 222 36.75 -40.08 27.03
C VAL A 222 37.07 -41.50 26.50
N ARG A 223 37.14 -42.48 27.40
CA ARG A 223 37.41 -43.88 27.05
C ARG A 223 36.27 -44.56 26.30
N GLU A 224 35.03 -44.19 26.58
CA GLU A 224 33.85 -44.69 25.85
C GLU A 224 33.77 -44.06 24.45
N ILE A 225 34.26 -42.83 24.29
CA ILE A 225 34.32 -42.13 23.01
C ILE A 225 35.42 -42.73 22.13
N GLU A 226 36.58 -43.05 22.69
CA GLU A 226 37.63 -43.80 21.98
C GLU A 226 37.13 -45.17 21.49
N LEU A 227 36.43 -45.92 22.36
CA LEU A 227 35.82 -47.19 21.98
C LEU A 227 34.72 -47.04 20.92
N TYR A 228 33.95 -45.95 20.98
CA TYR A 228 32.95 -45.63 19.95
C TYR A 228 33.61 -45.28 18.62
N ALA A 229 34.69 -44.49 18.63
CA ALA A 229 35.45 -44.12 17.44
C ALA A 229 36.09 -45.34 16.77
N VAL A 230 36.66 -46.26 17.54
CA VAL A 230 37.22 -47.53 17.03
C VAL A 230 36.11 -48.41 16.42
N LYS A 231 34.94 -48.51 17.07
CA LYS A 231 33.79 -49.24 16.52
C LYS A 231 33.28 -48.61 15.22
N LEU A 232 33.25 -47.28 15.14
CA LEU A 232 32.83 -46.56 13.96
C LEU A 232 33.80 -46.78 12.80
N ALA A 233 35.11 -46.75 13.06
CA ALA A 233 36.15 -47.05 12.08
C ALA A 233 36.04 -48.49 11.54
N HIS A 234 35.84 -49.46 12.43
CA HIS A 234 35.65 -50.86 12.03
C HIS A 234 34.38 -51.07 11.19
N ALA A 235 33.26 -50.43 11.59
CA ALA A 235 32.01 -50.48 10.83
C ALA A 235 32.12 -49.78 9.46
N ALA A 236 32.95 -48.73 9.35
CA ALA A 236 33.25 -48.08 8.08
C ALA A 236 34.07 -49.00 7.16
N GLU A 237 35.07 -49.72 7.70
CA GLU A 237 35.84 -50.71 6.94
C GLU A 237 34.99 -51.91 6.48
N GLU A 238 34.11 -52.43 7.35
CA GLU A 238 33.20 -53.53 6.98
C GLU A 238 32.23 -53.12 5.88
N LYS A 239 31.70 -51.89 5.93
CA LYS A 239 30.86 -51.34 4.85
C LYS A 239 31.66 -51.12 3.57
N GLN A 240 32.91 -50.65 3.64
CA GLN A 240 33.79 -50.57 2.48
C GLN A 240 34.07 -51.95 1.87
N ARG A 241 34.23 -53.00 2.69
CA ARG A 241 34.39 -54.38 2.21
C ARG A 241 33.11 -54.93 1.59
N ALA A 242 31.94 -54.65 2.17
CA ALA A 242 30.64 -55.05 1.61
C ALA A 242 30.32 -54.37 0.27
N VAL A 243 30.71 -53.09 0.13
CA VAL A 243 30.65 -52.37 -1.15
C VAL A 243 31.63 -52.99 -2.16
N ARG A 244 32.83 -53.39 -1.73
CA ARG A 244 33.80 -54.10 -2.59
C ARG A 244 33.29 -55.46 -3.09
N SER A 245 32.50 -56.19 -2.30
CA SER A 245 31.89 -57.47 -2.75
C SER A 245 30.68 -57.28 -3.66
N LEU A 246 29.92 -56.19 -3.50
CA LEU A 246 28.77 -55.84 -4.36
C LEU A 246 29.19 -55.38 -5.77
N VAL A 247 30.44 -54.93 -5.92
CA VAL A 247 31.01 -54.41 -7.18
C VAL A 247 31.70 -55.53 -7.99
N GLY A 248 31.55 -56.79 -7.58
CA GLY A 248 32.23 -57.97 -8.14
C GLY A 248 32.20 -58.08 -9.67
N ASP A 249 31.10 -57.73 -10.32
CA ASP A 249 30.93 -57.88 -11.79
C ASP A 249 31.38 -56.65 -12.60
N SER A 250 31.82 -55.57 -11.96
CA SER A 250 32.39 -54.36 -12.61
C SER A 250 33.86 -54.14 -12.28
N PHE A 251 34.50 -55.13 -11.65
CA PHE A 251 35.94 -55.11 -11.39
C PHE A 251 36.77 -55.27 -12.67
N ASP A 252 36.20 -55.93 -13.71
CA ASP A 252 36.79 -55.99 -15.06
C ASP A 252 36.75 -54.62 -15.77
N ASP A 253 35.72 -53.80 -15.52
CA ASP A 253 35.67 -52.41 -16.01
C ASP A 253 36.71 -51.52 -15.30
N LEU A 254 37.03 -51.80 -14.03
CA LEU A 254 38.13 -51.14 -13.31
C LEU A 254 39.52 -51.56 -13.81
N LEU A 255 39.68 -52.78 -14.34
CA LEU A 255 40.89 -53.17 -15.05
C LEU A 255 41.01 -52.44 -16.40
N LEU A 256 39.88 -52.13 -17.05
CA LEU A 256 39.81 -51.25 -18.21
C LEU A 256 40.26 -49.80 -17.87
N VAL A 257 39.92 -49.31 -16.68
CA VAL A 257 40.41 -48.02 -16.16
C VAL A 257 41.90 -48.06 -15.83
N SER A 258 42.47 -49.19 -15.41
CA SER A 258 43.94 -49.32 -15.24
C SER A 258 44.68 -49.25 -16.58
N ARG A 259 44.07 -49.76 -17.66
CA ARG A 259 44.54 -49.51 -19.04
C ARG A 259 44.44 -48.04 -19.42
N SER A 260 43.48 -47.30 -18.89
CA SER A 260 43.37 -45.85 -19.14
C SER A 260 44.57 -45.05 -18.62
N VAL A 261 45.36 -45.53 -17.65
CA VAL A 261 46.59 -44.84 -17.24
C VAL A 261 47.72 -45.07 -18.26
N VAL A 262 47.79 -46.27 -18.84
CA VAL A 262 48.73 -46.60 -19.93
C VAL A 262 48.31 -45.93 -21.25
N ASP A 263 47.01 -45.84 -21.50
CA ASP A 263 46.44 -45.12 -22.65
C ASP A 263 46.53 -43.61 -22.44
N MET A 264 46.34 -43.08 -21.23
CA MET A 264 46.59 -41.66 -20.91
C MET A 264 48.06 -41.31 -21.05
N GLN A 265 48.99 -42.21 -20.71
CA GLN A 265 50.42 -41.98 -20.96
C GLN A 265 50.71 -41.95 -22.47
N SER A 266 50.05 -42.81 -23.25
CA SER A 266 50.16 -42.84 -24.72
C SER A 266 49.51 -41.60 -25.37
N HIS A 267 48.38 -41.14 -24.84
CA HIS A 267 47.71 -39.91 -25.26
C HIS A 267 48.46 -38.65 -24.81
N LEU A 268 49.11 -38.66 -23.65
CA LEU A 268 49.99 -37.59 -23.21
C LEU A 268 51.25 -37.52 -24.05
N HIS A 269 51.81 -38.66 -24.48
CA HIS A 269 52.95 -38.70 -25.40
C HIS A 269 52.54 -38.30 -26.83
N ALA A 270 51.35 -38.70 -27.27
CA ALA A 270 50.75 -38.19 -28.51
C ALA A 270 50.43 -36.69 -28.42
N LEU A 271 50.00 -36.19 -27.26
CA LEU A 271 49.79 -34.76 -27.02
C LEU A 271 51.10 -34.00 -26.95
N GLN A 272 52.15 -34.56 -26.35
CA GLN A 272 53.47 -33.96 -26.30
C GLN A 272 54.09 -33.89 -27.69
N SER A 273 54.03 -34.98 -28.46
CA SER A 273 54.49 -34.98 -29.86
C SER A 273 53.66 -34.09 -30.77
N THR A 274 52.34 -33.95 -30.54
CA THR A 274 51.53 -32.97 -31.26
C THR A 274 51.83 -31.54 -30.81
N LEU A 275 52.15 -31.30 -29.54
CA LEU A 275 52.61 -30.00 -29.05
C LEU A 275 54.00 -29.64 -29.57
N ASP A 276 54.91 -30.59 -29.67
CA ASP A 276 56.26 -30.39 -30.22
C ASP A 276 56.20 -30.19 -31.74
N THR A 277 55.31 -30.90 -32.43
CA THR A 277 55.05 -30.67 -33.87
C THR A 277 54.31 -29.35 -34.10
N LEU A 278 53.41 -28.93 -33.21
CA LEU A 278 52.78 -27.61 -33.25
C LEU A 278 53.73 -26.49 -32.86
N GLN A 279 54.64 -26.69 -31.90
CA GLN A 279 55.67 -25.73 -31.55
C GLN A 279 56.70 -25.60 -32.65
N SER A 280 57.15 -26.71 -33.24
CA SER A 280 58.06 -26.66 -34.39
C SER A 280 57.35 -26.16 -35.65
N ALA A 281 56.05 -26.40 -35.83
CA ALA A 281 55.27 -25.77 -36.89
C ALA A 281 55.06 -24.27 -36.62
N ALA A 282 54.85 -23.86 -35.37
CA ALA A 282 54.71 -22.46 -34.95
C ALA A 282 56.04 -21.70 -35.04
N GLN A 283 57.17 -22.35 -34.74
CA GLN A 283 58.50 -21.82 -34.99
C GLN A 283 58.78 -21.77 -36.48
N LYS A 284 58.46 -22.79 -37.27
CA LYS A 284 58.60 -22.74 -38.73
C LYS A 284 57.67 -21.72 -39.40
N THR A 285 56.48 -21.47 -38.87
CA THR A 285 55.60 -20.39 -39.35
C THR A 285 56.06 -19.03 -38.84
N GLY A 286 56.66 -18.96 -37.66
CA GLY A 286 57.36 -17.78 -37.13
C GLY A 286 58.59 -17.43 -37.96
N ASP A 287 59.40 -18.42 -38.33
CA ASP A 287 60.59 -18.29 -39.17
C ASP A 287 60.19 -17.99 -40.62
N ARG A 288 59.10 -18.59 -41.14
CA ARG A 288 58.52 -18.23 -42.45
C ARG A 288 57.84 -16.87 -42.44
N ALA A 289 57.30 -16.43 -41.30
CA ALA A 289 56.77 -15.08 -41.12
C ALA A 289 57.93 -14.07 -41.00
N ALA A 290 59.04 -14.44 -40.36
CA ALA A 290 60.27 -13.68 -40.27
C ALA A 290 61.00 -13.61 -41.62
N GLU A 291 61.04 -14.69 -42.40
CA GLU A 291 61.55 -14.72 -43.78
C GLU A 291 60.64 -13.93 -44.72
N ARG A 292 59.31 -14.02 -44.57
CA ARG A 292 58.35 -13.16 -45.31
C ARG A 292 58.45 -11.69 -44.91
N ALA A 293 58.77 -11.40 -43.65
CA ALA A 293 59.08 -10.06 -43.16
C ALA A 293 60.45 -9.56 -43.68
N ALA A 294 61.42 -10.46 -43.86
CA ALA A 294 62.74 -10.13 -44.39
C ALA A 294 62.74 -9.97 -45.93
N THR A 295 61.84 -10.64 -46.65
CA THR A 295 61.79 -10.61 -48.13
C THR A 295 60.69 -9.71 -48.71
N ARG A 296 59.89 -9.04 -47.88
CA ARG A 296 59.04 -7.92 -48.30
C ARG A 296 59.12 -6.80 -47.28
N TYR A 297 59.97 -5.80 -47.54
CA TYR A 297 59.51 -4.46 -47.95
C TYR A 297 60.64 -3.40 -47.95
N VAL A 298 60.81 -2.74 -49.09
CA VAL A 298 61.41 -1.41 -49.29
C VAL A 298 60.51 -0.72 -50.33
N PRO A 299 60.13 0.57 -50.23
CA PRO A 299 59.55 1.31 -49.10
C PRO A 299 58.21 2.01 -49.50
N SER A 300 57.39 2.35 -48.52
CA SER A 300 56.39 3.44 -48.55
C SER A 300 55.93 3.64 -47.11
N PRO A 301 55.89 4.87 -46.57
CA PRO A 301 55.74 5.08 -45.13
C PRO A 301 54.29 4.79 -44.72
N PRO A 302 54.00 3.82 -43.85
CA PRO A 302 52.72 3.77 -43.18
C PRO A 302 52.74 4.79 -42.02
N ALA A 303 51.64 5.51 -41.86
CA ALA A 303 51.42 6.49 -40.80
C ALA A 303 51.82 5.92 -39.42
N ALA A 304 52.40 6.78 -38.57
CA ALA A 304 52.88 6.42 -37.24
C ALA A 304 51.82 5.65 -36.42
N PRO A 305 52.23 4.70 -35.53
CA PRO A 305 51.29 4.07 -34.60
C PRO A 305 50.53 5.16 -33.81
N PRO A 306 49.22 4.98 -33.50
CA PRO A 306 48.49 5.96 -32.72
C PRO A 306 49.25 6.20 -31.43
N SER A 307 49.52 7.47 -31.12
CA SER A 307 50.26 7.82 -29.91
C SER A 307 49.58 7.19 -28.70
N LEU A 308 50.36 6.76 -27.69
CA LEU A 308 49.85 6.09 -26.49
C LEU A 308 48.69 6.88 -25.82
N GLY A 309 48.69 8.21 -25.96
CA GLY A 309 47.61 9.09 -25.52
C GLY A 309 46.30 8.96 -26.31
N VAL A 310 46.35 8.73 -27.63
CA VAL A 310 45.17 8.49 -28.48
C VAL A 310 44.52 7.16 -28.12
N ALA A 311 45.32 6.10 -27.93
CA ALA A 311 44.81 4.79 -27.50
C ALA A 311 44.18 4.85 -26.09
N ALA A 312 44.79 5.59 -25.16
CA ALA A 312 44.24 5.80 -23.82
C ALA A 312 42.90 6.57 -23.85
N ALA A 313 42.79 7.59 -24.72
CA ALA A 313 41.54 8.33 -24.90
C ALA A 313 40.43 7.46 -25.51
N GLN A 314 40.75 6.61 -26.51
CA GLN A 314 39.79 5.68 -27.10
C GLN A 314 39.27 4.66 -26.07
N GLN A 315 40.15 4.10 -25.26
CA GLN A 315 39.80 3.16 -24.20
C GLN A 315 38.84 3.79 -23.18
N LEU A 316 39.07 5.05 -22.77
CA LEU A 316 38.21 5.72 -21.78
C LEU A 316 36.77 5.89 -22.28
N VAL A 317 36.58 6.22 -23.56
CA VAL A 317 35.24 6.36 -24.13
C VAL A 317 34.55 5.00 -24.28
N LEU A 318 35.30 3.92 -24.56
CA LEU A 318 34.76 2.56 -24.65
C LEU A 318 34.38 1.97 -23.28
N ASP A 319 35.12 2.32 -22.22
CA ASP A 319 34.89 1.83 -20.85
C ASP A 319 33.83 2.66 -20.09
N ALA A 320 33.49 3.86 -20.56
CA ALA A 320 32.53 4.73 -19.87
C ALA A 320 31.07 4.21 -19.83
N PRO A 321 30.48 3.63 -20.91
CA PRO A 321 29.10 3.12 -20.87
C PRO A 321 28.81 2.11 -19.75
N PRO A 322 29.62 1.04 -19.53
CA PRO A 322 29.39 0.11 -18.42
C PRO A 322 29.56 0.78 -17.04
N LEU A 323 30.49 1.73 -16.90
CA LEU A 323 30.68 2.47 -15.64
C LEU A 323 29.46 3.35 -15.32
N VAL A 324 28.92 4.06 -16.30
CA VAL A 324 27.72 4.90 -16.13
C VAL A 324 26.51 4.03 -15.79
N ARG A 325 26.35 2.88 -16.45
CA ARG A 325 25.28 1.92 -16.12
C ARG A 325 25.42 1.38 -14.70
N ALA A 326 26.63 1.06 -14.25
CA ALA A 326 26.88 0.62 -12.87
C ALA A 326 26.59 1.72 -11.83
N ALA A 327 26.95 2.97 -12.14
CA ALA A 327 26.66 4.14 -11.30
C ALA A 327 25.15 4.38 -11.15
N LEU A 328 24.38 4.23 -12.23
CA LEU A 328 22.92 4.33 -12.21
C LEU A 328 22.26 3.28 -11.30
N CYS A 329 22.85 2.07 -11.22
CA CYS A 329 22.38 0.99 -10.35
C CYS A 329 22.74 1.21 -8.86
N THR A 330 23.91 1.77 -8.57
CA THR A 330 24.48 1.86 -7.22
C THR A 330 24.25 3.20 -6.52
N THR A 331 23.51 4.12 -7.16
CA THR A 331 23.25 5.50 -6.67
C THR A 331 24.50 6.35 -6.45
N ALA A 332 25.64 5.96 -7.03
CA ALA A 332 26.89 6.73 -7.03
C ALA A 332 26.94 7.65 -8.26
N LEU A 333 26.11 8.69 -8.26
CA LEU A 333 25.91 9.58 -9.40
C LEU A 333 27.15 10.43 -9.69
N VAL A 334 27.99 10.74 -8.70
CA VAL A 334 29.28 11.45 -8.94
C VAL A 334 30.21 10.61 -9.81
N GLN A 335 30.25 9.29 -9.63
CA GLN A 335 31.06 8.39 -10.46
C GLN A 335 30.53 8.29 -11.90
N GLY A 336 29.21 8.31 -12.06
CA GLY A 336 28.60 8.38 -13.39
C GLY A 336 28.88 9.71 -14.09
N ALA A 337 28.77 10.83 -13.36
CA ALA A 337 29.10 12.16 -13.86
C ALA A 337 30.59 12.30 -14.21
N TRP A 338 31.47 11.68 -13.43
CA TRP A 338 32.90 11.56 -13.73
C TRP A 338 33.13 10.83 -15.04
N ALA A 339 32.57 9.62 -15.21
CA ALA A 339 32.77 8.84 -16.43
C ALA A 339 32.27 9.60 -17.68
N LEU A 340 31.15 10.31 -17.58
CA LEU A 340 30.59 11.12 -18.66
C LEU A 340 31.47 12.34 -19.00
N THR A 341 31.92 13.09 -18.01
CA THR A 341 32.75 14.30 -18.23
C THR A 341 34.11 13.95 -18.83
N PHE A 342 34.74 12.87 -18.37
CA PHE A 342 36.01 12.42 -18.93
C PHE A 342 35.85 11.79 -20.32
N ALA A 343 34.81 10.99 -20.55
CA ALA A 343 34.54 10.46 -21.89
C ALA A 343 34.26 11.57 -22.90
N ARG A 344 33.55 12.63 -22.48
CA ARG A 344 33.33 13.82 -23.32
C ARG A 344 34.63 14.50 -23.72
N ARG A 345 35.53 14.73 -22.77
CA ARG A 345 36.82 15.36 -23.07
C ARG A 345 37.76 14.47 -23.87
N ALA A 346 37.74 13.17 -23.60
CA ALA A 346 38.48 12.19 -24.41
C ALA A 346 37.97 12.18 -25.85
N TYR A 347 36.65 12.26 -26.06
CA TYR A 347 36.05 12.36 -27.37
C TYR A 347 36.36 13.70 -28.07
N GLU A 348 36.28 14.83 -27.35
CA GLU A 348 36.66 16.16 -27.86
C GLU A 348 38.14 16.20 -28.27
N PHE A 349 39.04 15.59 -27.49
CA PHE A 349 40.46 15.43 -27.83
C PHE A 349 40.67 14.56 -29.09
N LEU A 350 39.92 13.46 -29.24
CA LEU A 350 39.97 12.61 -30.43
C LEU A 350 39.38 13.29 -31.68
N ALA A 351 38.54 14.31 -31.49
CA ALA A 351 37.89 15.08 -32.55
C ALA A 351 38.71 16.30 -33.02
N GLU A 352 39.84 16.61 -32.37
CA GLU A 352 40.76 17.67 -32.80
C GLU A 352 41.39 17.36 -34.19
N PRO A 353 41.81 18.39 -34.96
CA PRO A 353 41.81 18.34 -36.44
C PRO A 353 42.96 17.54 -37.11
N HIS A 354 43.64 16.62 -36.43
CA HIS A 354 44.87 16.02 -36.94
C HIS A 354 44.72 14.66 -37.68
N ASP A 355 43.58 13.98 -37.63
CA ASP A 355 43.18 12.89 -38.59
C ASP A 355 41.80 12.33 -38.19
N THR A 356 40.74 13.06 -38.58
CA THR A 356 39.41 13.02 -37.94
C THR A 356 38.57 11.77 -38.22
N HIS A 357 38.82 11.01 -39.30
CA HIS A 357 37.95 9.87 -39.64
C HIS A 357 38.46 8.50 -39.17
N ALA A 358 39.78 8.29 -39.09
CA ALA A 358 40.35 6.99 -38.71
C ALA A 358 40.35 6.75 -37.19
N GLN A 359 40.47 7.82 -36.39
CA GLN A 359 40.61 7.73 -34.94
C GLN A 359 39.26 7.72 -34.20
N VAL A 360 38.21 8.28 -34.80
CA VAL A 360 36.89 8.45 -34.17
C VAL A 360 35.92 7.30 -34.51
N ALA A 361 36.11 6.63 -35.66
CA ALA A 361 35.27 5.53 -36.13
C ALA A 361 35.04 4.37 -35.13
N PRO A 362 36.02 3.89 -34.33
CA PRO A 362 35.77 2.81 -33.37
C PRO A 362 34.98 3.26 -32.12
N VAL A 363 34.83 4.57 -31.91
CA VAL A 363 34.29 5.15 -30.67
C VAL A 363 32.90 5.79 -30.89
N THR A 364 32.47 5.99 -32.14
CA THR A 364 31.20 6.67 -32.46
C THR A 364 29.97 6.00 -31.87
N GLU A 365 29.89 4.66 -31.87
CA GLU A 365 28.75 3.91 -31.31
C GLU A 365 28.71 4.06 -29.77
N ALA A 366 29.85 3.87 -29.10
CA ALA A 366 29.96 4.06 -27.66
C ALA A 366 29.65 5.51 -27.23
N TRP A 367 30.00 6.50 -28.04
CA TRP A 367 29.66 7.90 -27.80
C TRP A 367 28.15 8.19 -27.92
N GLN A 368 27.47 7.61 -28.92
CA GLN A 368 26.01 7.71 -29.05
C GLN A 368 25.30 7.08 -27.84
N ASP A 369 25.78 5.92 -27.39
CA ASP A 369 25.30 5.27 -26.16
C ASP A 369 25.47 6.17 -24.92
N LEU A 370 26.60 6.86 -24.79
CA LEU A 370 26.86 7.79 -23.68
C LEU A 370 25.92 8.99 -23.71
N GLN A 371 25.61 9.53 -24.90
CA GLN A 371 24.64 10.62 -25.04
C GLN A 371 23.24 10.19 -24.57
N ALA A 372 22.81 8.97 -24.88
CA ALA A 372 21.56 8.42 -24.38
C ALA A 372 21.58 8.21 -22.85
N LEU A 373 22.71 7.71 -22.31
CA LEU A 373 22.88 7.51 -20.87
C LEU A 373 22.94 8.82 -20.09
N GLN A 374 23.46 9.91 -20.66
CA GLN A 374 23.50 11.22 -20.02
C GLN A 374 22.10 11.72 -19.63
N VAL A 375 21.11 11.55 -20.51
CA VAL A 375 19.70 11.88 -20.22
C VAL A 375 19.18 11.07 -19.02
N SER A 376 19.54 9.79 -18.97
CA SER A 376 19.14 8.89 -17.87
C SER A 376 19.80 9.27 -16.53
N VAL A 377 21.08 9.66 -16.55
CA VAL A 377 21.80 10.16 -15.36
C VAL A 377 21.17 11.45 -14.87
N ARG A 378 20.82 12.38 -15.77
CA ARG A 378 20.16 13.63 -15.40
C ARG A 378 18.78 13.37 -14.79
N ALA A 379 17.95 12.54 -15.43
CA ALA A 379 16.66 12.16 -14.89
C ALA A 379 16.77 11.49 -13.51
N ARG A 380 17.85 10.72 -13.27
CA ARG A 380 18.12 10.08 -11.98
C ARG A 380 18.54 11.10 -10.90
N ILE A 381 19.37 12.08 -11.24
CA ILE A 381 19.73 13.21 -10.36
C ILE A 381 18.45 13.95 -9.95
N ASP A 382 17.62 14.33 -10.92
CA ASP A 382 16.37 15.05 -10.66
C ASP A 382 15.43 14.24 -9.77
N ALA A 383 15.23 12.95 -10.07
CA ALA A 383 14.40 12.07 -9.26
C ALA A 383 14.93 11.88 -7.83
N GLN A 384 16.27 11.86 -7.63
CA GLN A 384 16.85 11.77 -6.29
C GLN A 384 16.69 13.06 -5.49
N LEU A 385 16.83 14.22 -6.14
CA LEU A 385 16.61 15.50 -5.50
C LEU A 385 15.13 15.67 -5.16
N GLN A 386 14.21 15.36 -6.08
CA GLN A 386 12.76 15.48 -5.88
C GLN A 386 12.16 14.50 -4.84
N ALA A 387 12.91 13.51 -4.38
CA ALA A 387 12.42 12.49 -3.46
C ALA A 387 11.93 13.09 -2.12
N THR A 388 10.98 12.41 -1.49
CA THR A 388 10.51 12.78 -0.15
C THR A 388 11.55 12.38 0.91
N ALA A 389 12.22 13.36 1.50
CA ALA A 389 13.21 13.19 2.57
C ALA A 389 14.39 12.23 2.21
N PRO A 390 15.17 12.50 1.16
CA PRO A 390 16.37 11.74 0.82
C PRO A 390 17.42 11.81 1.94
N LYS A 391 18.35 10.85 1.97
CA LYS A 391 19.53 10.93 2.87
C LYS A 391 20.44 12.06 2.43
N VAL A 392 21.03 12.79 3.39
CA VAL A 392 21.98 13.89 3.14
C VAL A 392 23.11 13.45 2.18
N SER A 393 23.61 12.22 2.31
CA SER A 393 24.66 11.67 1.45
C SER A 393 24.23 11.54 -0.02
N HIS A 394 22.99 11.15 -0.29
CA HIS A 394 22.48 11.04 -1.66
C HIS A 394 22.18 12.41 -2.26
N VAL A 395 21.71 13.36 -1.45
CA VAL A 395 21.53 14.76 -1.90
C VAL A 395 22.89 15.37 -2.26
N LEU A 396 23.90 15.15 -1.41
CA LEU A 396 25.26 15.61 -1.65
C LEU A 396 25.82 15.00 -2.93
N ASP A 397 25.73 13.68 -3.10
CA ASP A 397 26.18 12.98 -4.31
C ASP A 397 25.44 13.48 -5.58
N ALA A 398 24.11 13.63 -5.53
CA ALA A 398 23.34 14.14 -6.66
C ALA A 398 23.66 15.61 -7.02
N LEU A 399 23.86 16.48 -6.03
CA LEU A 399 24.24 17.88 -6.26
C LEU A 399 25.66 18.00 -6.82
N LEU A 400 26.61 17.24 -6.29
CA LEU A 400 27.98 17.21 -6.80
C LEU A 400 28.02 16.65 -8.23
N ALA A 401 27.25 15.59 -8.52
CA ALA A 401 27.12 15.03 -9.86
C ALA A 401 26.52 16.05 -10.84
N TRP A 402 25.50 16.80 -10.42
CA TRP A 402 24.89 17.86 -11.22
C TRP A 402 25.87 18.98 -11.55
N MET A 403 26.58 19.49 -10.55
CA MET A 403 27.59 20.54 -10.71
C MET A 403 28.69 20.12 -11.69
N VAL A 404 29.15 18.87 -11.57
CA VAL A 404 30.17 18.30 -12.46
C VAL A 404 29.67 18.21 -13.91
N LEU A 405 28.43 17.75 -14.13
CA LEU A 405 27.85 17.61 -15.47
C LEU A 405 27.58 18.95 -16.16
N GLU A 406 27.09 19.94 -15.42
CA GLU A 406 26.79 21.29 -15.94
C GLU A 406 28.01 22.22 -15.96
N GLY A 407 29.12 21.81 -15.34
CA GLY A 407 30.31 22.64 -15.20
C GLY A 407 30.10 23.89 -14.32
N VAL A 408 29.13 23.84 -13.40
CA VAL A 408 28.79 24.96 -12.51
C VAL A 408 29.58 24.85 -11.22
N GLN A 409 30.35 25.89 -10.87
CA GLN A 409 31.13 25.93 -9.63
C GLN A 409 30.50 26.77 -8.51
N ASP A 410 29.51 27.59 -8.84
CA ASP A 410 28.87 28.49 -7.88
C ASP A 410 27.94 27.71 -6.93
N PRO A 411 28.24 27.68 -5.61
CA PRO A 411 27.40 26.99 -4.62
C PRO A 411 26.00 27.62 -4.50
N ALA A 412 25.84 28.91 -4.84
CA ALA A 412 24.53 29.56 -4.83
C ALA A 412 23.62 29.02 -5.92
N ARG A 413 24.16 28.74 -7.12
CA ARG A 413 23.43 28.05 -8.19
C ARG A 413 23.04 26.62 -7.83
N ALA A 414 23.91 25.89 -7.13
CA ALA A 414 23.59 24.56 -6.63
C ALA A 414 22.44 24.58 -5.60
N MET A 415 22.41 25.59 -4.72
CA MET A 415 21.31 25.79 -3.78
C MET A 415 20.01 26.17 -4.50
N ALA A 416 20.05 27.10 -5.45
CA ALA A 416 18.89 27.49 -6.23
C ALA A 416 18.31 26.30 -7.01
N TYR A 417 19.19 25.46 -7.58
CA TYR A 417 18.79 24.22 -8.24
C TYR A 417 18.14 23.23 -7.28
N TRP A 418 18.73 23.01 -6.10
CA TRP A 418 18.14 22.19 -5.04
C TRP A 418 16.73 22.66 -4.69
N HIS A 419 16.54 23.95 -4.40
CA HIS A 419 15.23 24.52 -4.07
C HIS A 419 14.22 24.37 -5.21
N ALA A 420 14.63 24.56 -6.46
CA ALA A 420 13.77 24.36 -7.62
C ALA A 420 13.31 22.89 -7.75
N GLN A 421 14.22 21.92 -7.54
CA GLN A 421 13.87 20.50 -7.56
C GLN A 421 12.96 20.10 -6.39
N GLN A 422 13.16 20.69 -5.21
CA GLN A 422 12.25 20.49 -4.07
C GLN A 422 10.85 21.01 -4.35
N ALA A 423 10.71 22.18 -4.99
CA ALA A 423 9.43 22.74 -5.40
C ALA A 423 8.74 21.87 -6.46
N HIS A 424 9.50 21.35 -7.43
CA HIS A 424 8.96 20.41 -8.42
C HIS A 424 8.48 19.10 -7.78
N GLY A 425 9.27 18.52 -6.86
CA GLY A 425 8.87 17.35 -6.08
C GLY A 425 7.59 17.59 -5.27
N ALA A 426 7.44 18.78 -4.68
CA ALA A 426 6.22 19.16 -3.98
C ALA A 426 5.01 19.24 -4.93
N ALA A 427 5.15 19.81 -6.13
CA ALA A 427 4.08 19.86 -7.13
C ALA A 427 3.66 18.47 -7.60
N LEU A 428 4.60 17.53 -7.75
CA LEU A 428 4.31 16.13 -8.06
C LEU A 428 3.51 15.43 -6.94
N LEU A 429 3.83 15.72 -5.68
CA LEU A 429 3.07 15.21 -4.53
C LEU A 429 1.64 15.77 -4.48
N CYS A 430 1.43 17.03 -4.90
CA CYS A 430 0.09 17.61 -5.01
C CYS A 430 -0.78 16.88 -6.04
N THR A 431 -0.19 16.35 -7.12
CA THR A 431 -0.90 15.65 -8.20
C THR A 431 -0.93 14.12 -8.05
N ALA A 432 -0.35 13.58 -6.97
CA ALA A 432 -0.35 12.15 -6.70
C ALA A 432 -1.77 11.59 -6.50
N ARG A 433 -1.97 10.30 -6.86
CA ARG A 433 -3.26 9.59 -6.73
C ARG A 433 -3.57 9.09 -5.31
N GLU A 434 -2.72 9.40 -4.34
CA GLU A 434 -2.85 8.97 -2.95
C GLU A 434 -4.01 9.70 -2.23
N PRO A 435 -4.57 9.11 -1.14
CA PRO A 435 -5.54 9.79 -0.29
C PRO A 435 -5.03 11.17 0.15
N LEU A 436 -5.93 12.17 0.17
CA LEU A 436 -5.57 13.56 0.49
C LEU A 436 -4.83 13.70 1.83
N ALA A 437 -5.25 12.96 2.86
CA ALA A 437 -4.60 12.96 4.17
C ALA A 437 -3.12 12.54 4.09
N GLN A 438 -2.81 11.46 3.38
CA GLN A 438 -1.44 10.97 3.20
C GLN A 438 -0.60 11.96 2.37
N ARG A 439 -1.18 12.57 1.35
CA ARG A 439 -0.51 13.60 0.53
C ARG A 439 -0.10 14.80 1.37
N LEU A 440 -1.01 15.33 2.20
CA LEU A 440 -0.71 16.47 3.08
C LEU A 440 0.38 16.14 4.10
N GLU A 441 0.36 14.95 4.70
CA GLU A 441 1.44 14.52 5.60
C GLU A 441 2.79 14.47 4.88
N ARG A 442 2.85 13.89 3.67
CA ARG A 442 4.09 13.82 2.88
C ARG A 442 4.58 15.19 2.44
N LEU A 443 3.69 16.12 2.09
CA LEU A 443 4.04 17.50 1.73
C LEU A 443 4.70 18.23 2.91
N VAL A 444 4.15 18.12 4.12
CA VAL A 444 4.74 18.72 5.32
C VAL A 444 6.09 18.09 5.64
N VAL A 445 6.20 16.75 5.54
CA VAL A 445 7.48 16.04 5.74
C VAL A 445 8.53 16.49 4.71
N HIS A 446 8.12 16.70 3.45
CA HIS A 446 8.98 17.18 2.37
C HIS A 446 9.47 18.61 2.62
N ALA A 447 8.59 19.53 3.01
CA ALA A 447 8.97 20.90 3.37
C ALA A 447 9.93 20.94 4.58
N ALA A 448 9.65 20.15 5.62
CA ALA A 448 10.52 20.05 6.80
C ALA A 448 11.87 19.40 6.49
N ALA A 449 11.89 18.37 5.64
CA ALA A 449 13.12 17.72 5.21
C ALA A 449 13.97 18.66 4.35
N SER A 450 13.38 19.34 3.35
CA SER A 450 14.12 20.25 2.48
C SER A 450 14.77 21.40 3.23
N SER A 451 14.09 21.95 4.23
CA SER A 451 14.62 23.00 5.12
C SER A 451 15.82 22.50 5.92
N ARG A 452 15.68 21.34 6.58
CA ARG A 452 16.77 20.73 7.36
C ARG A 452 17.98 20.36 6.50
N HIS A 453 17.76 19.89 5.28
CA HIS A 453 18.84 19.59 4.35
C HIS A 453 19.55 20.87 3.91
N THR A 454 18.80 21.96 3.66
CA THR A 454 19.37 23.26 3.30
C THR A 454 20.27 23.79 4.43
N GLU A 455 19.78 23.73 5.68
CA GLU A 455 20.60 24.13 6.83
C GLU A 455 21.83 23.23 7.01
N ARG A 456 21.69 21.90 6.93
CA ARG A 456 22.80 20.97 7.17
C ARG A 456 23.87 21.01 6.10
N LEU A 457 23.48 21.14 4.83
CA LEU A 457 24.40 21.13 3.70
C LEU A 457 25.14 22.46 3.57
N TRP A 458 24.43 23.59 3.69
CA TRP A 458 25.01 24.91 3.38
C TRP A 458 25.40 25.76 4.60
N ARG A 459 24.80 25.56 5.80
CA ARG A 459 25.37 26.15 7.03
C ARG A 459 26.43 25.26 7.67
N GLY A 460 26.42 23.96 7.37
CA GLY A 460 27.44 23.02 7.83
C GLY A 460 28.64 22.97 6.88
N ASP A 461 29.78 22.50 7.39
CA ASP A 461 30.98 22.36 6.58
C ASP A 461 30.93 21.17 5.59
N ALA A 462 29.88 20.35 5.61
CA ALA A 462 29.86 19.08 4.87
C ALA A 462 29.89 19.27 3.34
N PHE A 463 29.03 20.15 2.79
CA PHE A 463 29.03 20.43 1.36
C PHE A 463 30.29 21.19 0.94
N ALA A 464 30.63 22.24 1.69
CA ALA A 464 31.83 23.04 1.43
C ALA A 464 33.10 22.17 1.48
N THR A 465 33.24 21.29 2.47
CA THR A 465 34.38 20.38 2.59
C THR A 465 34.41 19.37 1.44
N ALA A 466 33.28 18.71 1.12
CA ALA A 466 33.23 17.76 0.02
C ALA A 466 33.55 18.43 -1.34
N TRP A 467 32.98 19.61 -1.57
CA TRP A 467 33.23 20.43 -2.75
C TRP A 467 34.69 20.89 -2.83
N HIS A 468 35.23 21.46 -1.77
CA HIS A 468 36.63 21.89 -1.69
C HIS A 468 37.60 20.72 -1.83
N THR A 469 37.24 19.52 -1.37
CA THR A 469 38.07 18.33 -1.53
C THR A 469 38.09 17.86 -2.99
N LEU A 470 36.95 17.88 -3.67
CA LEU A 470 36.84 17.51 -5.08
C LEU A 470 37.51 18.53 -6.01
N MET A 471 37.45 19.81 -5.66
CA MET A 471 37.92 20.94 -6.47
C MET A 471 39.22 21.58 -5.97
N ARG A 472 39.97 20.89 -5.10
CA ARG A 472 41.21 21.43 -4.48
C ARG A 472 42.31 21.69 -5.51
N THR A 473 42.42 20.81 -6.50
CA THR A 473 43.39 20.89 -7.60
C THR A 473 42.72 20.51 -8.91
N ASP A 474 43.24 20.96 -10.05
CA ASP A 474 42.67 20.63 -11.36
C ASP A 474 42.73 19.12 -11.67
N THR A 475 43.47 18.35 -10.87
CA THR A 475 43.60 16.89 -10.92
C THR A 475 42.90 16.13 -9.79
N SER A 476 42.39 16.79 -8.74
CA SER A 476 41.81 16.08 -7.57
C SER A 476 40.55 15.30 -7.93
N PHE A 477 39.73 15.86 -8.83
CA PHE A 477 38.55 15.17 -9.36
C PHE A 477 38.93 13.90 -10.15
N TYR A 478 40.05 13.95 -10.88
CA TYR A 478 40.58 12.80 -11.61
C TYR A 478 41.07 11.70 -10.67
N GLU A 479 41.81 12.06 -9.61
CA GLU A 479 42.29 11.11 -8.60
C GLU A 479 41.15 10.44 -7.83
N ALA A 480 40.06 11.17 -7.57
CA ALA A 480 38.88 10.64 -6.88
C ALA A 480 38.09 9.58 -7.68
N GLY A 481 38.14 9.63 -9.01
CA GLY A 481 37.46 8.67 -9.89
C GLY A 481 38.32 7.48 -10.33
N ARG A 482 39.62 7.45 -9.99
CA ARG A 482 40.47 6.29 -10.24
C ARG A 482 39.89 5.07 -9.49
N PRO A 483 39.70 3.90 -10.14
CA PRO A 483 39.15 2.73 -9.49
C PRO A 483 40.10 2.26 -8.37
N THR A 484 39.70 2.49 -7.11
CA THR A 484 40.41 1.93 -5.95
C THR A 484 40.19 0.43 -5.88
N ARG A 485 41.07 -0.34 -6.55
CA ARG A 485 41.44 -1.78 -6.43
C ARG A 485 40.39 -2.86 -6.10
N ALA A 486 39.13 -2.56 -5.79
CA ALA A 486 38.20 -3.47 -5.12
C ALA A 486 36.87 -3.69 -5.87
N LEU A 487 36.56 -2.90 -6.90
CA LEU A 487 35.33 -3.08 -7.68
C LEU A 487 35.68 -2.96 -9.18
N LEU A 488 35.46 -4.06 -9.91
CA LEU A 488 35.69 -4.33 -11.34
C LEU A 488 37.03 -5.04 -11.68
N SER A 489 36.90 -6.35 -11.95
CA SER A 489 37.89 -7.30 -12.50
C SER A 489 38.15 -7.05 -14.01
N PRO A 490 39.17 -7.63 -14.68
CA PRO A 490 40.56 -7.90 -14.35
C PRO A 490 41.45 -7.05 -15.28
N ALA A 491 41.77 -5.81 -14.91
CA ALA A 491 42.88 -5.13 -15.59
C ALA A 491 44.17 -5.85 -15.19
N PRO A 492 45.05 -6.24 -16.14
CA PRO A 492 46.33 -6.83 -15.79
C PRO A 492 47.06 -5.85 -14.88
N LEU A 493 47.72 -6.38 -13.84
CA LEU A 493 48.46 -5.70 -12.76
C LEU A 493 49.60 -4.75 -13.24
N VAL A 494 49.59 -4.32 -14.50
CA VAL A 494 50.50 -3.35 -15.13
C VAL A 494 49.86 -1.95 -15.23
N ALA A 495 48.56 -1.78 -14.94
CA ALA A 495 47.79 -0.56 -15.21
C ALA A 495 48.06 0.68 -14.30
N ALA A 496 49.15 0.72 -13.53
CA ALA A 496 49.57 1.98 -12.91
C ALA A 496 50.01 3.00 -13.99
N SER A 497 50.59 2.52 -15.10
CA SER A 497 51.11 3.37 -16.20
C SER A 497 50.05 3.89 -17.18
N PHE A 498 48.80 3.41 -17.13
CA PHE A 498 47.74 3.80 -18.08
C PHE A 498 47.25 5.24 -17.83
N TYR A 499 46.87 5.53 -16.59
CA TYR A 499 46.44 6.86 -16.17
C TYR A 499 47.60 7.87 -16.19
N ASP A 500 48.84 7.40 -16.03
CA ASP A 500 50.04 8.24 -16.07
C ASP A 500 50.52 8.59 -17.50
N ALA A 501 49.95 7.96 -18.54
CA ALA A 501 50.26 8.20 -19.95
C ALA A 501 49.21 9.05 -20.71
N MET A 502 48.16 9.51 -20.03
CA MET A 502 47.03 10.26 -20.61
C MET A 502 47.40 11.70 -21.01
N PRO A 503 46.84 12.32 -22.07
CA PRO A 503 47.16 13.72 -22.40
C PRO A 503 46.73 14.70 -21.28
N ASP A 504 47.55 15.73 -21.01
CA ASP A 504 47.28 16.72 -19.94
C ASP A 504 45.95 17.46 -20.14
N ALA A 505 45.57 17.73 -21.39
CA ALA A 505 44.28 18.33 -21.75
C ALA A 505 43.06 17.52 -21.25
N VAL A 506 43.21 16.20 -21.10
CA VAL A 506 42.14 15.34 -20.55
C VAL A 506 42.24 15.26 -19.02
N ARG A 507 43.43 15.43 -18.43
CA ARG A 507 43.67 15.36 -16.97
C ARG A 507 43.25 16.63 -16.21
N THR A 508 43.17 17.78 -16.87
CA THR A 508 42.92 19.07 -16.22
C THR A 508 41.44 19.43 -16.19
N TYR A 509 40.77 19.36 -15.03
CA TYR A 509 39.42 19.90 -14.84
C TYR A 509 39.46 21.40 -14.52
N SER A 510 39.43 22.26 -15.55
CA SER A 510 39.29 23.71 -15.37
C SER A 510 37.83 24.17 -15.52
N ALA A 511 37.25 24.73 -14.47
CA ALA A 511 36.05 25.55 -14.56
C ALA A 511 36.23 26.83 -13.73
N ALA A 512 35.53 27.90 -14.12
CA ALA A 512 35.75 29.26 -13.62
C ALA A 512 35.46 29.39 -12.11
N ARG A 513 36.37 30.07 -11.41
CA ARG A 513 36.37 30.24 -9.95
C ARG A 513 35.78 31.60 -9.56
N ASP A 514 34.46 31.73 -9.65
CA ASP A 514 33.76 32.86 -9.06
C ASP A 514 32.92 32.35 -7.88
N SER A 515 33.26 32.76 -6.66
CA SER A 515 32.46 32.48 -5.46
C SER A 515 31.91 33.79 -4.88
N SER A 516 30.59 33.91 -4.85
CA SER A 516 29.91 34.98 -4.12
C SER A 516 29.62 34.53 -2.68
N PRO A 517 29.66 35.44 -1.68
CA PRO A 517 29.19 35.12 -0.34
C PRO A 517 27.70 34.80 -0.36
N MET A 518 27.31 33.77 0.39
CA MET A 518 25.98 33.15 0.28
C MET A 518 25.17 33.42 1.55
N ASP A 519 24.01 34.04 1.39
CA ASP A 519 23.04 34.27 2.47
C ASP A 519 22.03 33.11 2.52
N VAL A 520 22.22 32.20 3.47
CA VAL A 520 21.37 31.01 3.62
C VAL A 520 19.96 31.37 4.10
N ASP A 521 19.81 32.48 4.83
CA ASP A 521 18.53 32.83 5.46
C ASP A 521 17.58 33.45 4.43
N ALA A 522 18.10 34.33 3.58
CA ALA A 522 17.38 34.84 2.43
C ALA A 522 16.97 33.70 1.47
N ALA A 523 17.87 32.75 1.21
CA ALA A 523 17.57 31.61 0.35
C ALA A 523 16.55 30.63 0.95
N LEU A 524 16.55 30.44 2.27
CA LEU A 524 15.54 29.62 2.96
C LEU A 524 14.15 30.27 2.89
N ALA A 525 14.07 31.60 3.01
CA ALA A 525 12.82 32.35 2.87
C ALA A 525 12.27 32.23 1.43
N GLU A 526 13.12 32.42 0.42
CA GLU A 526 12.74 32.25 -0.99
C GLU A 526 12.31 30.80 -1.30
N HIS A 527 12.99 29.81 -0.73
CA HIS A 527 12.62 28.40 -0.86
C HIS A 527 11.22 28.11 -0.30
N MET A 528 10.88 28.66 0.87
CA MET A 528 9.54 28.52 1.46
C MET A 528 8.47 29.17 0.59
N GLU A 529 8.76 30.33 -0.02
CA GLU A 529 7.85 30.99 -0.94
C GLU A 529 7.61 30.12 -2.20
N ARG A 530 8.68 29.57 -2.79
CA ARG A 530 8.60 28.65 -3.95
C ARG A 530 7.81 27.38 -3.63
N LEU A 531 7.98 26.80 -2.44
CA LEU A 531 7.17 25.68 -1.97
C LEU A 531 5.70 26.09 -1.81
N GLY A 532 5.44 27.29 -1.28
CA GLY A 532 4.09 27.84 -1.16
C GLY A 532 3.40 27.98 -2.52
N ALA A 533 4.12 28.46 -3.54
CA ALA A 533 3.62 28.56 -4.91
C ALA A 533 3.29 27.19 -5.52
N ALA A 534 4.09 26.15 -5.24
CA ALA A 534 3.78 24.79 -5.67
C ALA A 534 2.48 24.26 -5.00
N TRP A 535 2.24 24.64 -3.74
CA TRP A 535 1.05 24.24 -2.99
C TRP A 535 -0.22 24.97 -3.42
N ASP A 536 -0.11 26.09 -4.13
CA ASP A 536 -1.26 26.81 -4.71
C ASP A 536 -2.01 26.01 -5.78
N ALA A 537 -1.48 24.86 -6.22
CA ALA A 537 -2.21 23.92 -7.07
C ALA A 537 -3.21 23.04 -6.28
N LEU A 538 -3.08 22.93 -4.95
CA LEU A 538 -3.96 22.12 -4.10
C LEU A 538 -5.43 22.55 -4.08
N PRO A 539 -5.80 23.86 -4.06
CA PRO A 539 -7.20 24.29 -4.09
C PRO A 539 -8.01 23.70 -5.25
N ALA A 540 -7.43 23.60 -6.45
CA ALA A 540 -8.09 22.99 -7.61
C ALA A 540 -8.37 21.49 -7.41
N GLN A 541 -7.47 20.79 -6.72
CA GLN A 541 -7.62 19.36 -6.36
C GLN A 541 -8.58 19.16 -5.18
N LEU A 542 -8.66 20.12 -4.25
CA LEU A 542 -9.59 20.10 -3.13
C LEU A 542 -11.03 20.35 -3.60
N ALA A 543 -11.22 21.10 -4.69
CA ALA A 543 -12.53 21.38 -5.27
C ALA A 543 -13.25 20.11 -5.79
N THR A 544 -12.52 19.05 -6.15
CA THR A 544 -13.10 17.78 -6.63
C THR A 544 -13.44 16.81 -5.49
N THR A 545 -13.01 17.09 -4.25
CA THR A 545 -13.33 16.26 -3.09
C THR A 545 -14.68 16.68 -2.53
N HIS A 546 -15.62 15.73 -2.46
CA HIS A 546 -16.99 15.93 -1.96
C HIS A 546 -17.28 15.25 -0.62
N ASP A 547 -16.31 14.49 -0.10
CA ASP A 547 -16.45 13.74 1.15
C ASP A 547 -15.96 14.56 2.35
N LEU A 548 -16.86 14.79 3.31
CA LEU A 548 -16.61 15.56 4.53
C LEU A 548 -15.65 14.81 5.46
N ASP A 549 -15.81 13.50 5.61
CA ASP A 549 -15.00 12.68 6.52
C ASP A 549 -13.55 12.63 6.04
N ALA A 550 -13.34 12.53 4.73
CA ALA A 550 -12.02 12.58 4.12
C ALA A 550 -11.31 13.93 4.37
N LEU A 551 -12.01 15.06 4.30
CA LEU A 551 -11.44 16.39 4.55
C LEU A 551 -11.08 16.58 6.03
N LEU A 552 -11.90 16.07 6.95
CA LEU A 552 -11.62 16.12 8.39
C LEU A 552 -10.42 15.27 8.77
N ALA A 553 -10.35 14.04 8.24
CA ALA A 553 -9.19 13.17 8.39
C ALA A 553 -7.92 13.86 7.86
N SER A 554 -8.03 14.58 6.75
CA SER A 554 -6.94 15.35 6.14
C SER A 554 -6.50 16.54 7.00
N ARG A 555 -7.44 17.28 7.60
CA ARG A 555 -7.14 18.38 8.55
C ARG A 555 -6.41 17.87 9.80
N ALA A 556 -6.88 16.77 10.38
CA ALA A 556 -6.24 16.15 11.54
C ALA A 556 -4.84 15.60 11.21
N ALA A 557 -4.67 15.01 10.02
CA ALA A 557 -3.39 14.54 9.52
C ALA A 557 -2.38 15.69 9.34
N LEU A 558 -2.82 16.80 8.74
CA LEU A 558 -2.01 18.02 8.58
C LEU A 558 -1.54 18.55 9.93
N ALA A 559 -2.44 18.67 10.92
CA ALA A 559 -2.10 19.15 12.26
C ALA A 559 -1.05 18.25 12.94
N ARG A 560 -1.22 16.92 12.89
CA ARG A 560 -0.27 15.95 13.45
C ARG A 560 1.10 15.97 12.78
N ALA A 561 1.15 16.20 11.47
CA ALA A 561 2.40 16.30 10.72
C ALA A 561 3.11 17.63 11.00
N ALA A 562 2.36 18.73 11.03
CA ALA A 562 2.93 20.05 11.27
C ALA A 562 3.48 20.21 12.69
N GLN A 563 2.81 19.67 13.70
CA GLN A 563 3.29 19.70 15.09
C GLN A 563 4.70 19.08 15.24
N ARG A 564 4.99 18.02 14.48
CA ARG A 564 6.32 17.37 14.47
C ARG A 564 7.36 18.18 13.66
N ALA A 565 6.92 18.89 12.63
CA ALA A 565 7.79 19.62 11.72
C ALA A 565 8.18 21.01 12.22
N GLU A 566 7.25 21.76 12.84
CA GLU A 566 7.45 23.14 13.29
C GLU A 566 8.55 23.26 14.35
N ALA A 567 8.72 22.24 15.19
CA ALA A 567 9.83 22.18 16.15
C ALA A 567 11.22 22.21 15.49
N THR A 568 11.31 21.82 14.21
CA THR A 568 12.57 21.69 13.49
C THR A 568 12.76 22.68 12.34
N ALA A 569 11.69 23.29 11.84
CA ALA A 569 11.73 24.22 10.71
C ALA A 569 10.61 25.26 10.84
N PRO A 570 10.91 26.51 11.26
CA PRO A 570 9.87 27.51 11.55
C PRO A 570 9.07 27.94 10.30
N GLY A 571 9.67 27.90 9.11
CA GLY A 571 8.97 28.27 7.86
C GLY A 571 7.83 27.32 7.45
N VAL A 572 7.78 26.10 8.02
CA VAL A 572 6.67 25.16 7.79
C VAL A 572 5.35 25.69 8.38
N HIS A 573 5.43 26.53 9.41
CA HIS A 573 4.24 27.13 10.04
C HIS A 573 3.45 28.00 9.05
N ALA A 574 4.13 28.86 8.29
CA ALA A 574 3.49 29.73 7.30
C ALA A 574 2.77 28.91 6.21
N LEU A 575 3.42 27.82 5.77
CA LEU A 575 2.87 26.89 4.79
C LEU A 575 1.66 26.12 5.34
N ARG A 576 1.70 25.68 6.61
CA ARG A 576 0.57 25.04 7.30
C ARG A 576 -0.64 25.96 7.34
N VAL A 577 -0.47 27.19 7.82
CA VAL A 577 -1.56 28.18 7.94
C VAL A 577 -2.19 28.46 6.57
N ARG A 578 -1.40 28.47 5.49
CA ARG A 578 -1.90 28.64 4.13
C ARG A 578 -2.82 27.48 3.71
N ILE A 579 -2.41 26.22 3.94
CA ILE A 579 -3.26 25.06 3.62
C ILE A 579 -4.48 24.98 4.54
N GLU A 580 -4.32 25.23 5.85
CA GLU A 580 -5.42 25.22 6.82
C GLU A 580 -6.54 26.17 6.38
N ARG A 581 -6.21 27.39 5.94
CA ARG A 581 -7.20 28.34 5.41
C ARG A 581 -7.96 27.81 4.20
N VAL A 582 -7.28 27.12 3.27
CA VAL A 582 -7.93 26.55 2.07
C VAL A 582 -8.82 25.36 2.45
N LEU A 583 -8.36 24.50 3.35
CA LEU A 583 -9.14 23.37 3.85
C LEU A 583 -10.37 23.84 4.62
N ASP A 584 -10.21 24.81 5.51
CA ASP A 584 -11.31 25.36 6.30
C ASP A 584 -12.34 26.04 5.39
N ALA A 585 -11.92 26.84 4.40
CA ALA A 585 -12.82 27.43 3.42
C ALA A 585 -13.60 26.39 2.60
N ARG A 586 -12.94 25.27 2.23
CA ARG A 586 -13.60 24.18 1.50
C ARG A 586 -14.56 23.40 2.39
N LEU A 587 -14.17 23.15 3.64
CA LEU A 587 -15.00 22.49 4.64
C LEU A 587 -16.27 23.29 4.90
N ASP A 588 -16.14 24.61 5.10
CA ASP A 588 -17.25 25.52 5.32
C ASP A 588 -18.21 25.53 4.11
N ALA A 589 -17.68 25.58 2.88
CA ALA A 589 -18.49 25.53 1.68
C ALA A 589 -19.25 24.19 1.54
N LEU A 590 -18.61 23.06 1.83
CA LEU A 590 -19.27 21.75 1.79
C LEU A 590 -20.32 21.59 2.89
N VAL A 591 -20.02 22.02 4.12
CA VAL A 591 -20.99 22.03 5.22
C VAL A 591 -22.19 22.91 4.85
N GLN A 592 -21.97 24.10 4.29
CA GLN A 592 -23.06 24.97 3.86
C GLN A 592 -23.92 24.34 2.75
N THR A 593 -23.31 23.72 1.72
CA THR A 593 -24.07 23.07 0.64
C THR A 593 -24.82 21.81 1.10
N THR A 594 -24.22 21.00 1.97
CA THR A 594 -24.84 19.79 2.51
C THR A 594 -26.03 20.14 3.41
N LEU A 595 -25.89 21.16 4.27
CA LEU A 595 -26.98 21.67 5.11
C LEU A 595 -28.08 22.30 4.25
N ALA A 596 -27.75 23.15 3.28
CA ALA A 596 -28.73 23.75 2.38
C ALA A 596 -29.53 22.68 1.61
N ARG A 597 -28.86 21.66 1.07
CA ARG A 597 -29.50 20.53 0.38
C ARG A 597 -30.35 19.68 1.33
N ALA A 598 -29.89 19.46 2.56
CA ALA A 598 -30.70 18.77 3.57
C ALA A 598 -31.98 19.55 3.86
N THR A 599 -31.89 20.87 4.07
CA THR A 599 -33.07 21.71 4.31
C THR A 599 -34.03 21.76 3.13
N SER A 600 -33.52 21.86 1.88
CA SER A 600 -34.38 21.86 0.69
C SER A 600 -35.04 20.50 0.47
N SER A 601 -34.29 19.40 0.61
CA SER A 601 -34.84 18.04 0.49
C SER A 601 -35.90 17.74 1.56
N PHE A 602 -35.71 18.26 2.77
CA PHE A 602 -36.73 18.20 3.82
C PHE A 602 -37.98 18.98 3.43
N GLY A 603 -37.82 20.20 2.91
CA GLY A 603 -38.94 21.02 2.43
C GLY A 603 -39.72 20.36 1.28
N GLU A 604 -39.02 19.79 0.30
CA GLU A 604 -39.61 19.04 -0.82
C GLU A 604 -40.34 17.78 -0.33
N ALA A 605 -39.71 16.98 0.53
CA ALA A 605 -40.32 15.78 1.11
C ALA A 605 -41.55 16.12 1.94
N LEU A 606 -41.46 17.18 2.74
CA LEU A 606 -42.57 17.64 3.56
C LEU A 606 -43.72 18.16 2.70
N THR A 607 -43.44 18.91 1.62
CA THR A 607 -44.45 19.38 0.66
C THR A 607 -45.08 18.23 -0.13
N ALA A 608 -44.30 17.19 -0.48
CA ALA A 608 -44.82 16.00 -1.14
C ALA A 608 -45.78 15.22 -0.23
N VAL A 609 -45.42 15.03 1.05
CA VAL A 609 -46.32 14.43 2.06
C VAL A 609 -47.53 15.32 2.32
N TRP A 610 -47.37 16.64 2.25
CA TRP A 610 -48.42 17.63 2.47
C TRP A 610 -49.51 17.63 1.40
N ASN A 611 -49.12 17.46 0.13
CA ASN A 611 -50.02 17.47 -1.01
C ASN A 611 -50.84 16.17 -1.16
N ASP A 612 -50.46 15.10 -0.46
CA ASP A 612 -51.20 13.84 -0.44
C ASP A 612 -52.10 13.75 0.81
N GLU A 613 -53.32 14.29 0.73
CA GLU A 613 -54.30 14.25 1.83
C GLU A 613 -54.66 12.82 2.29
N ARG A 614 -54.46 11.80 1.43
CA ARG A 614 -54.71 10.39 1.76
C ARG A 614 -53.57 9.79 2.59
N ALA A 615 -52.34 10.29 2.45
CA ALA A 615 -51.19 9.88 3.25
C ALA A 615 -51.22 10.43 4.70
N LEU A 616 -52.00 11.48 4.96
CA LEU A 616 -52.21 12.07 6.28
C LEU A 616 -53.32 11.38 7.11
N GLY A 617 -54.22 10.62 6.46
CA GLY A 617 -55.46 10.12 7.06
C GLY A 617 -55.48 8.66 7.54
N GLU A 618 -54.56 7.81 7.05
CA GLU A 618 -54.52 6.39 7.43
C GLU A 618 -53.07 5.94 7.71
N GLY A 619 -52.91 4.96 8.61
CA GLY A 619 -51.63 4.38 9.03
C GLY A 619 -50.84 3.63 7.94
N SER A 620 -50.89 4.09 6.69
CA SER A 620 -50.26 3.48 5.51
C SER A 620 -49.44 4.48 4.68
N ALA A 621 -48.74 5.43 5.32
CA ALA A 621 -47.74 6.26 4.64
C ALA A 621 -46.46 5.46 4.30
N ARG A 622 -46.52 4.64 3.24
CA ARG A 622 -45.48 3.63 2.95
C ARG A 622 -44.84 3.71 1.56
N ALA A 623 -45.14 4.72 0.72
CA ALA A 623 -44.74 4.67 -0.70
C ALA A 623 -43.99 5.89 -1.27
N VAL A 624 -43.79 7.00 -0.55
CA VAL A 624 -43.29 8.25 -1.18
C VAL A 624 -41.82 8.57 -0.89
N LEU A 625 -41.18 7.94 0.11
CA LEU A 625 -39.80 8.27 0.52
C LEU A 625 -38.72 7.28 0.06
N TRP A 626 -39.08 6.22 -0.68
CA TRP A 626 -38.14 5.20 -1.13
C TRP A 626 -38.28 4.89 -2.62
N GLU A 627 -37.67 5.73 -3.44
CA GLU A 627 -36.99 5.26 -4.64
C GLU A 627 -35.56 5.83 -4.64
N SER A 628 -34.61 4.93 -4.86
CA SER A 628 -33.16 5.08 -5.11
C SER A 628 -32.17 5.12 -3.93
N ASP A 629 -31.30 4.10 -3.98
CA ASP A 629 -29.98 3.88 -3.35
C ASP A 629 -29.88 3.33 -1.91
N GLU A 630 -30.03 2.00 -1.88
CA GLU A 630 -29.28 1.09 -1.02
C GLU A 630 -27.78 1.47 -0.96
N ARG A 631 -27.28 1.88 0.21
CA ARG A 631 -25.99 1.52 0.84
C ARG A 631 -25.64 2.50 1.98
N ALA A 632 -26.17 2.26 3.19
CA ALA A 632 -25.51 2.63 4.45
C ALA A 632 -26.18 1.96 5.67
N ALA A 633 -25.59 0.85 6.08
CA ALA A 633 -25.55 0.23 7.41
C ALA A 633 -26.84 -0.27 8.12
N PRO A 634 -26.79 -1.47 8.75
CA PRO A 634 -27.89 -2.06 9.51
C PRO A 634 -27.86 -1.61 10.97
N LEU A 635 -29.01 -1.21 11.52
CA LEU A 635 -29.19 -1.11 12.97
C LEU A 635 -30.34 -2.00 13.42
N GLN A 636 -29.98 -3.25 13.73
CA GLN A 636 -30.82 -4.18 14.48
C GLN A 636 -30.99 -3.66 15.91
N GLN A 637 -32.05 -2.88 16.19
CA GLN A 637 -32.65 -2.71 17.53
C GLN A 637 -33.90 -1.83 17.48
N TRP A 638 -34.98 -2.29 16.85
CA TRP A 638 -36.29 -1.62 16.95
C TRP A 638 -37.40 -2.65 17.22
N ARG A 639 -37.63 -2.95 18.50
CA ARG A 639 -38.91 -3.49 18.99
C ARG A 639 -39.63 -2.36 19.75
N THR A 640 -40.81 -2.02 19.23
CA THR A 640 -41.86 -1.12 19.76
C THR A 640 -41.76 0.35 19.33
N ALA A 641 -42.89 0.85 18.79
CA ALA A 641 -43.18 2.17 18.21
C ALA A 641 -42.59 2.48 16.81
N ARG A 642 -43.41 2.26 15.76
CA ARG A 642 -43.21 2.82 14.41
C ARG A 642 -44.05 4.09 14.29
N PRO A 643 -43.47 5.31 14.23
CA PRO A 643 -44.25 6.53 14.04
C PRO A 643 -44.53 6.80 12.54
N PRO A 644 -45.54 7.63 12.22
CA PRO A 644 -45.93 7.98 10.85
C PRO A 644 -44.82 8.73 10.09
N CYS A 645 -44.94 8.77 8.75
CA CYS A 645 -44.02 9.35 7.75
C CYS A 645 -43.25 10.61 8.19
N MET A 646 -43.91 11.52 8.90
CA MET A 646 -43.34 12.78 9.35
C MET A 646 -42.21 12.64 10.40
N ALA A 647 -42.30 11.64 11.28
CA ALA A 647 -41.27 11.37 12.28
C ALA A 647 -39.98 10.82 11.64
N ALA A 648 -40.08 10.12 10.50
CA ALA A 648 -38.92 9.66 9.76
C ALA A 648 -38.15 10.83 9.12
N CYS A 649 -38.85 11.84 8.59
CA CYS A 649 -38.23 13.06 8.05
C CYS A 649 -37.43 13.82 9.13
N VAL A 650 -38.00 13.96 10.33
CA VAL A 650 -37.32 14.61 11.46
C VAL A 650 -36.08 13.82 11.90
N ARG A 651 -36.16 12.49 11.96
CA ARG A 651 -35.03 11.61 12.33
C ARG A 651 -33.87 11.68 11.33
N LEU A 652 -34.17 11.71 10.03
CA LEU A 652 -33.15 11.82 8.98
C LEU A 652 -32.42 13.17 9.06
N MET A 653 -33.17 14.24 9.34
CA MET A 653 -32.59 15.56 9.61
C MET A 653 -31.73 15.58 10.87
N GLU A 654 -32.17 14.94 11.96
CA GLU A 654 -31.37 14.78 13.18
C GLU A 654 -30.05 14.08 12.90
N GLU A 655 -30.04 13.01 12.10
CA GLU A 655 -28.82 12.27 11.74
C GLU A 655 -27.86 13.12 10.88
N ARG A 656 -28.38 13.84 9.88
CA ARG A 656 -27.57 14.71 9.01
C ARG A 656 -26.98 15.91 9.75
N PHE A 657 -27.77 16.53 10.64
CA PHE A 657 -27.29 17.63 11.48
C PHE A 657 -26.31 17.13 12.54
N HIS A 658 -26.54 15.95 13.14
CA HIS A 658 -25.59 15.38 14.10
C HIS A 658 -24.22 15.11 13.46
N GLY A 659 -24.20 14.62 12.22
CA GLY A 659 -22.97 14.44 11.44
C GLY A 659 -22.23 15.76 11.16
N ALA A 660 -22.93 16.88 10.95
CA ALA A 660 -22.33 18.19 10.68
C ALA A 660 -21.81 18.93 11.93
N VAL A 661 -22.15 18.46 13.13
CA VAL A 661 -21.87 19.13 14.40
C VAL A 661 -20.55 18.69 15.01
N HIS A 662 -20.18 17.43 14.82
CA HIS A 662 -18.92 16.89 15.35
C HIS A 662 -17.70 17.32 14.53
N THR A 663 -17.89 18.12 13.48
CA THR A 663 -16.90 18.32 12.42
C THR A 663 -16.18 19.66 12.48
N SER A 664 -16.72 20.72 13.09
CA SER A 664 -15.98 21.98 13.32
C SER A 664 -16.71 23.00 14.20
N ASP A 665 -15.96 23.79 14.98
CA ASP A 665 -16.45 25.03 15.62
C ASP A 665 -16.87 26.10 14.59
N ALA A 666 -16.34 26.03 13.36
CA ALA A 666 -16.66 26.92 12.24
C ALA A 666 -18.08 26.71 11.66
N ALA A 667 -18.72 25.57 11.96
CA ALA A 667 -20.05 25.23 11.43
C ALA A 667 -21.21 26.01 12.10
N SER A 668 -20.95 26.83 13.12
CA SER A 668 -22.00 27.48 13.92
C SER A 668 -22.92 28.39 13.09
N ALA A 669 -22.38 29.23 12.21
CA ALA A 669 -23.16 30.15 11.38
C ALA A 669 -24.05 29.45 10.31
N PRO A 670 -23.53 28.55 9.45
CA PRO A 670 -24.36 27.86 8.46
C PRO A 670 -25.39 26.93 9.11
N LEU A 671 -25.07 26.33 10.27
CA LEU A 671 -26.01 25.52 11.04
C LEU A 671 -27.17 26.36 11.58
N GLN A 672 -26.89 27.56 12.13
CA GLN A 672 -27.92 28.49 12.59
C GLN A 672 -28.82 28.95 11.45
N ALA A 673 -28.25 29.29 10.28
CA ALA A 673 -29.00 29.65 9.09
C ALA A 673 -29.90 28.50 8.60
N ALA A 674 -29.39 27.27 8.60
CA ALA A 674 -30.15 26.09 8.23
C ALA A 674 -31.30 25.80 9.22
N CYS A 675 -31.07 25.96 10.53
CA CYS A 675 -32.13 25.86 11.53
C CYS A 675 -33.23 26.90 11.30
N LEU A 676 -32.87 28.16 11.06
CA LEU A 676 -33.85 29.22 10.78
C LEU A 676 -34.63 28.96 9.49
N ALA A 677 -33.97 28.53 8.42
CA ALA A 677 -34.63 28.15 7.16
C ALA A 677 -35.65 27.02 7.37
N LEU A 678 -35.36 26.03 8.24
CA LEU A 678 -36.34 24.99 8.59
C LEU A 678 -37.58 25.57 9.29
N ALA A 679 -37.40 26.51 10.21
CA ALA A 679 -38.52 27.17 10.86
C ALA A 679 -39.35 28.01 9.87
N GLU A 680 -38.70 28.63 8.87
CA GLU A 680 -39.37 29.35 7.78
C GLU A 680 -40.15 28.41 6.86
N PHE A 681 -39.58 27.27 6.45
CA PHE A 681 -40.31 26.27 5.67
C PHE A 681 -41.57 25.77 6.37
N VAL A 682 -41.51 25.53 7.68
CA VAL A 682 -42.70 25.15 8.46
C VAL A 682 -43.70 26.31 8.60
N ALA A 683 -43.22 27.56 8.62
CA ALA A 683 -44.06 28.75 8.68
C ALA A 683 -44.81 29.03 7.37
N ASP A 684 -44.21 28.68 6.22
CA ASP A 684 -44.74 28.89 4.87
C ASP A 684 -45.77 27.83 4.45
N LEU A 685 -45.88 26.73 5.18
CA LEU A 685 -46.99 25.80 5.03
C LEU A 685 -48.30 26.52 5.34
N ALA A 686 -49.19 26.59 4.36
CA ALA A 686 -50.52 27.18 4.49
C ALA A 686 -51.57 26.07 4.71
N PRO A 687 -51.88 25.68 5.96
CA PRO A 687 -52.80 24.58 6.23
C PRO A 687 -54.26 24.99 6.03
N ALA A 688 -54.91 24.39 5.03
CA ALA A 688 -56.31 24.65 4.68
C ALA A 688 -57.28 23.70 5.41
N SER A 689 -56.85 22.45 5.69
CA SER A 689 -57.66 21.44 6.37
C SER A 689 -57.26 21.23 7.84
N VAL A 690 -58.20 20.83 8.69
CA VAL A 690 -57.94 20.59 10.12
C VAL A 690 -56.93 19.45 10.35
N THR A 691 -56.85 18.49 9.43
CA THR A 691 -55.86 17.40 9.46
C THR A 691 -54.45 17.90 9.12
N GLN A 692 -54.31 18.78 8.13
CA GLN A 692 -53.07 19.49 7.82
C GLN A 692 -52.60 20.36 8.99
N GLN A 693 -53.52 21.11 9.60
CA GLN A 693 -53.23 21.92 10.78
C GLN A 693 -52.72 21.06 11.95
N GLN A 694 -53.30 19.87 12.17
CA GLN A 694 -52.84 18.93 13.19
C GLN A 694 -51.41 18.43 12.92
N ALA A 695 -51.09 18.07 11.67
CA ALA A 695 -49.77 17.59 11.29
C ALA A 695 -48.67 18.63 11.53
N VAL A 696 -48.92 19.92 11.27
CA VAL A 696 -47.95 21.00 11.55
C VAL A 696 -47.69 21.16 13.05
N LEU A 697 -48.71 21.01 13.89
CA LEU A 697 -48.55 21.06 15.34
C LEU A 697 -47.68 19.90 15.85
N GLU A 698 -47.87 18.70 15.30
CA GLU A 698 -47.04 17.53 15.61
C GLU A 698 -45.58 17.70 15.14
N VAL A 699 -45.33 18.28 13.96
CA VAL A 699 -43.98 18.62 13.46
C VAL A 699 -43.30 19.63 14.36
N CYS A 700 -44.00 20.70 14.73
CA CYS A 700 -43.47 21.73 15.63
C CYS A 700 -43.09 21.10 16.99
N ALA A 701 -43.96 20.27 17.56
CA ALA A 701 -43.67 19.59 18.81
C ALA A 701 -42.44 18.64 18.70
N ALA A 702 -42.30 17.92 17.58
CA ALA A 702 -41.17 17.03 17.34
C ALA A 702 -39.83 17.79 17.19
N LEU A 703 -39.81 18.88 16.42
CA LEU A 703 -38.62 19.72 16.26
C LEU A 703 -38.22 20.41 17.57
N TYR A 704 -39.19 20.86 18.37
CA TYR A 704 -38.94 21.51 19.65
C TYR A 704 -38.38 20.54 20.71
N THR A 705 -38.81 19.27 20.68
CA THR A 705 -38.40 18.26 21.67
C THR A 705 -37.13 17.48 21.29
N SER A 706 -36.60 17.69 20.10
CA SER A 706 -35.38 17.03 19.61
C SER A 706 -34.15 17.34 20.46
N THR A 707 -33.43 16.29 20.86
CA THR A 707 -32.17 16.42 21.63
C THR A 707 -31.01 16.97 20.81
N THR A 708 -31.07 16.80 19.48
CA THR A 708 -30.02 17.28 18.58
C THR A 708 -30.14 18.78 18.40
N PHE A 709 -31.33 19.29 18.09
CA PHE A 709 -31.56 20.73 17.96
C PHE A 709 -31.37 21.50 19.28
N GLN A 710 -31.67 20.89 20.44
CA GLN A 710 -31.44 21.51 21.76
C GLN A 710 -29.99 21.92 22.03
N ARG A 711 -29.01 21.27 21.37
CA ARG A 711 -27.59 21.61 21.51
C ARG A 711 -27.12 22.65 20.48
N LEU A 712 -27.92 22.93 19.47
CA LEU A 712 -27.45 23.49 18.19
C LEU A 712 -28.21 24.72 17.73
N ALA A 713 -29.51 24.76 18.00
CA ALA A 713 -30.39 25.79 17.50
C ALA A 713 -30.26 27.08 18.32
N SER A 714 -30.34 28.21 17.61
CA SER A 714 -30.35 29.53 18.23
C SER A 714 -31.67 29.78 18.99
N PRO A 715 -31.70 30.71 19.96
CA PRO A 715 -32.93 31.11 20.63
C PRO A 715 -34.03 31.55 19.64
N ALA A 716 -33.62 32.24 18.57
CA ALA A 716 -34.51 32.70 17.50
C ALA A 716 -35.25 31.57 16.78
N PHE A 717 -34.63 30.39 16.62
CA PHE A 717 -35.29 29.22 16.02
C PHE A 717 -36.50 28.78 16.86
N TYR A 718 -36.32 28.67 18.17
CA TYR A 718 -37.38 28.24 19.09
C TYR A 718 -38.50 29.28 19.23
N GLU A 719 -38.16 30.56 19.24
CA GLU A 719 -39.13 31.65 19.23
C GLU A 719 -39.99 31.62 17.96
N ARG A 720 -39.36 31.44 16.80
CA ARG A 720 -40.07 31.37 15.51
C ARG A 720 -41.00 30.18 15.46
N LEU A 721 -40.53 29.01 15.88
CA LEU A 721 -41.32 27.78 15.88
C LEU A 721 -42.50 27.85 16.87
N ARG A 722 -42.33 28.52 18.02
CA ARG A 722 -43.43 28.81 18.96
C ARG A 722 -44.48 29.74 18.35
N ALA A 723 -44.07 30.77 17.61
CA ALA A 723 -44.98 31.68 16.94
C ALA A 723 -45.82 30.96 15.87
N VAL A 724 -45.21 30.07 15.08
CA VAL A 724 -45.91 29.25 14.09
C VAL A 724 -46.90 28.30 14.77
N HIS A 725 -46.47 27.60 15.82
CA HIS A 725 -47.34 26.70 16.59
C HIS A 725 -48.56 27.44 17.17
N ALA A 726 -48.37 28.63 17.76
CA ALA A 726 -49.48 29.41 18.32
C ALA A 726 -50.52 29.79 17.26
N ARG A 727 -50.07 30.31 16.10
CA ARG A 727 -50.94 30.69 14.98
C ARG A 727 -51.76 29.51 14.44
N VAL A 728 -51.11 28.36 14.25
CA VAL A 728 -51.78 27.15 13.71
C VAL A 728 -52.69 26.52 14.77
N ALA A 729 -52.32 26.58 16.04
CA ALA A 729 -53.11 26.05 17.16
C ALA A 729 -54.45 26.79 17.30
N GLU A 730 -54.47 28.11 17.12
CA GLU A 730 -55.70 28.90 17.09
C GLU A 730 -56.62 28.53 15.91
N ALA A 731 -56.06 28.44 14.70
CA ALA A 731 -56.82 28.06 13.50
C ALA A 731 -57.37 26.63 13.58
N TRP A 732 -56.58 25.69 14.11
CA TRP A 732 -56.98 24.31 14.37
C TRP A 732 -58.11 24.24 15.41
N ALA A 733 -57.96 24.95 16.53
CA ALA A 733 -58.97 24.99 17.58
C ALA A 733 -60.32 25.52 17.07
N ALA A 734 -60.31 26.62 16.31
CA ALA A 734 -61.51 27.19 15.70
C ALA A 734 -62.16 26.24 14.68
N GLY A 735 -61.37 25.65 13.79
CA GLY A 735 -61.87 24.72 12.76
C GLY A 735 -62.40 23.41 13.35
N HIS A 736 -61.73 22.86 14.37
CA HIS A 736 -62.16 21.63 15.03
C HIS A 736 -63.42 21.84 15.87
N ALA A 737 -63.51 22.97 16.61
CA ALA A 737 -64.70 23.37 17.32
C ALA A 737 -65.91 23.53 16.38
N ALA A 738 -65.75 24.24 15.26
CA ALA A 738 -66.81 24.42 14.26
C ALA A 738 -67.29 23.08 13.67
N ARG A 739 -66.39 22.14 13.39
CA ARG A 739 -66.75 20.79 12.92
C ARG A 739 -67.56 20.00 13.95
N ILE A 740 -67.20 20.08 15.22
CA ILE A 740 -67.93 19.40 16.31
C ILE A 740 -69.33 20.00 16.48
N VAL A 741 -69.44 21.33 16.43
CA VAL A 741 -70.73 22.04 16.50
C VAL A 741 -71.64 21.70 15.31
N GLN A 742 -71.08 21.61 14.09
CA GLN A 742 -71.83 21.24 12.88
C GLN A 742 -72.38 19.81 12.92
N GLN A 743 -71.80 18.90 13.72
CA GLN A 743 -72.31 17.53 13.90
C GLN A 743 -73.58 17.45 14.77
N GLN A 744 -74.10 18.59 15.28
CA GLN A 744 -75.34 18.74 16.05
C GLN A 744 -75.59 17.64 17.09
N ARG A 745 -74.64 17.45 18.01
CA ARG A 745 -74.79 16.56 19.18
C ARG A 745 -75.08 17.38 20.45
N ALA A 746 -75.57 16.73 21.50
CA ALA A 746 -75.70 17.36 22.82
C ALA A 746 -74.34 17.86 23.36
N LEU A 747 -74.35 18.74 24.36
CA LEU A 747 -73.16 19.38 24.93
C LEU A 747 -72.13 18.34 25.45
N GLU A 748 -72.57 17.36 26.23
CA GLU A 748 -71.71 16.33 26.82
C GLU A 748 -70.89 15.50 25.80
N PRO A 749 -71.49 14.87 24.76
CA PRO A 749 -70.72 14.14 23.76
C PRO A 749 -69.80 15.03 22.91
N SER A 750 -70.10 16.32 22.79
CA SER A 750 -69.25 17.30 22.11
C SER A 750 -67.99 17.63 22.92
N LEU A 751 -68.13 17.76 24.25
CA LEU A 751 -66.99 17.91 25.17
C LEU A 751 -66.07 16.69 25.18
N VAL A 752 -66.62 15.47 25.06
CA VAL A 752 -65.82 14.23 24.93
C VAL A 752 -65.00 14.21 23.64
N LEU A 753 -65.57 14.66 22.53
CA LEU A 753 -64.86 14.75 21.25
C LEU A 753 -63.72 15.77 21.30
N LEU A 754 -63.92 16.91 21.98
CA LEU A 754 -62.85 17.88 22.24
C LEU A 754 -61.73 17.31 23.12
N ALA A 755 -62.07 16.59 24.18
CA ALA A 755 -61.09 15.93 25.05
C ALA A 755 -60.26 14.90 24.26
N ARG A 756 -60.90 14.16 23.35
CA ARG A 756 -60.22 13.20 22.46
C ARG A 756 -59.30 13.89 21.45
N ALA A 757 -59.71 15.04 20.91
CA ALA A 757 -58.89 15.84 20.01
C ALA A 757 -57.64 16.41 20.70
N ALA A 758 -57.79 16.92 21.93
CA ALA A 758 -56.68 17.34 22.76
C ALA A 758 -55.74 16.18 23.14
N TYR A 759 -56.26 14.96 23.28
CA TYR A 759 -55.45 13.77 23.50
C TYR A 759 -54.64 13.36 22.26
N ALA A 760 -55.20 13.54 21.06
CA ALA A 760 -54.56 13.17 19.80
C ALA A 760 -53.27 13.96 19.51
N LEU A 761 -53.18 15.22 19.92
CA LEU A 761 -51.98 16.06 19.78
C LEU A 761 -50.82 15.67 20.72
N GLY A 762 -51.06 14.82 21.73
CA GLY A 762 -50.04 14.38 22.68
C GLY A 762 -49.57 15.46 23.67
N PRO A 763 -48.70 15.11 24.63
CA PRO A 763 -48.08 16.10 25.53
C PRO A 763 -46.99 16.89 24.80
N SER A 764 -47.10 18.22 24.77
CA SER A 764 -46.12 19.11 24.15
C SER A 764 -45.63 20.18 25.15
N PRO A 765 -44.35 20.58 25.11
CA PRO A 765 -43.84 21.73 25.88
C PRO A 765 -44.29 23.09 25.30
N LEU A 766 -44.95 23.10 24.13
CA LEU A 766 -45.51 24.28 23.48
C LEU A 766 -46.92 24.61 24.07
N PRO A 767 -47.34 25.89 24.04
CA PRO A 767 -48.61 26.32 24.63
C PRO A 767 -49.80 25.53 24.07
N ALA A 768 -50.74 25.13 24.93
CA ALA A 768 -51.88 24.34 24.51
C ALA A 768 -52.81 25.14 23.58
N PRO A 769 -53.43 24.51 22.57
CA PRO A 769 -54.38 25.18 21.68
C PRO A 769 -55.60 25.69 22.45
N PRO A 770 -56.15 26.88 22.13
CA PRO A 770 -57.31 27.47 22.81
C PRO A 770 -58.63 26.79 22.40
N LEU A 771 -58.74 25.48 22.61
CA LEU A 771 -59.89 24.66 22.21
C LEU A 771 -61.20 25.07 22.90
N LEU A 772 -61.15 25.30 24.21
CA LEU A 772 -62.35 25.60 25.01
C LEU A 772 -62.93 27.00 24.68
N PRO A 773 -62.13 28.08 24.62
CA PRO A 773 -62.61 29.39 24.19
C PRO A 773 -63.22 29.39 22.78
N CYS A 774 -62.56 28.71 21.82
CA CYS A 774 -63.06 28.60 20.46
C CYS A 774 -64.37 27.81 20.37
N PHE A 775 -64.53 26.77 21.19
CA PHE A 775 -65.77 25.98 21.25
C PHE A 775 -66.92 26.74 21.88
N VAL A 776 -66.69 27.44 22.99
CA VAL A 776 -67.70 28.29 23.64
C VAL A 776 -68.20 29.37 22.67
N ALA A 777 -67.29 29.99 21.90
CA ALA A 777 -67.65 31.01 20.92
C ALA A 777 -68.43 30.45 19.70
N ALA A 778 -68.22 29.19 19.33
CA ALA A 778 -68.86 28.55 18.19
C ALA A 778 -70.21 27.87 18.52
N TRP A 779 -70.52 27.65 19.80
CA TRP A 779 -71.73 26.91 20.21
C TRP A 779 -73.01 27.73 20.04
N PRO A 780 -74.08 27.19 19.40
CA PRO A 780 -75.35 27.89 19.28
C PRO A 780 -76.00 28.06 20.66
N ALA A 781 -76.21 29.30 21.08
CA ALA A 781 -76.71 29.63 22.42
C ALA A 781 -78.13 29.06 22.67
N SER A 782 -78.22 27.99 23.45
CA SER A 782 -79.45 27.54 24.11
C SER A 782 -79.43 27.97 25.60
N ALA A 783 -80.59 28.26 26.19
CA ALA A 783 -80.69 28.74 27.57
C ALA A 783 -80.24 27.71 28.64
N ALA A 784 -80.23 26.41 28.30
CA ALA A 784 -79.84 25.33 29.22
C ALA A 784 -78.32 25.11 29.30
N ASP A 785 -77.60 25.42 28.22
CA ASP A 785 -76.13 25.20 28.13
C ASP A 785 -75.31 26.41 28.60
N HIS A 786 -75.95 27.56 28.82
CA HIS A 786 -75.27 28.83 29.13
C HIS A 786 -74.51 28.81 30.48
N ALA A 787 -75.07 28.15 31.51
CA ALA A 787 -74.45 28.11 32.83
C ALA A 787 -73.20 27.20 32.87
N THR A 788 -73.24 26.05 32.19
CA THR A 788 -72.11 25.13 32.05
C THR A 788 -71.04 25.69 31.13
N LEU A 789 -71.40 26.39 30.05
CA LEU A 789 -70.43 27.06 29.19
C LEU A 789 -69.78 28.28 29.85
N ALA A 790 -70.50 29.05 30.67
CA ALA A 790 -69.95 30.19 31.42
C ALA A 790 -68.90 29.75 32.45
N THR A 791 -69.17 28.70 33.21
CA THR A 791 -68.23 28.12 34.18
C THR A 791 -67.00 27.51 33.51
N LEU A 792 -67.17 26.86 32.36
CA LEU A 792 -66.06 26.38 31.54
C LEU A 792 -65.23 27.54 30.96
N ALA A 793 -65.87 28.61 30.49
CA ALA A 793 -65.19 29.79 29.96
C ALA A 793 -64.34 30.51 31.03
N GLU A 794 -64.83 30.63 32.26
CA GLU A 794 -64.06 31.15 33.39
C GLU A 794 -62.83 30.28 33.70
N ALA A 795 -62.97 28.96 33.67
CA ALA A 795 -61.87 28.01 33.89
C ALA A 795 -60.79 28.02 32.78
N ALA A 796 -61.11 28.51 31.58
CA ALA A 796 -60.20 28.63 30.44
C ALA A 796 -59.36 29.91 30.39
N THR A 797 -59.60 30.89 31.28
CA THR A 797 -58.84 32.16 31.31
C THR A 797 -57.44 32.03 31.94
N ALA A 798 -57.12 30.90 32.57
CA ALA A 798 -55.79 30.60 33.11
C ALA A 798 -54.82 30.10 32.01
N PRO A 799 -53.50 30.35 32.10
CA PRO A 799 -52.53 29.82 31.13
C PRO A 799 -52.63 28.30 31.11
N ALA A 800 -53.24 27.78 30.03
CA ALA A 800 -53.67 26.39 29.97
C ALA A 800 -52.47 25.48 29.67
N ASP A 801 -51.89 24.90 30.72
CA ASP A 801 -51.05 23.72 30.57
C ASP A 801 -51.91 22.56 30.02
N TRP A 802 -51.32 21.69 29.20
CA TRP A 802 -52.00 20.51 28.65
C TRP A 802 -52.68 19.65 29.72
N HIS A 803 -52.15 19.66 30.95
CA HIS A 803 -52.73 18.98 32.11
C HIS A 803 -53.99 19.67 32.64
N HIS A 804 -54.00 21.00 32.68
CA HIS A 804 -55.16 21.80 33.08
C HIS A 804 -56.31 21.65 32.08
N LEU A 805 -56.00 21.73 30.78
CA LEU A 805 -56.98 21.57 29.70
C LEU A 805 -57.61 20.16 29.70
N ARG A 806 -56.83 19.11 29.99
CA ARG A 806 -57.34 17.74 30.14
C ARG A 806 -58.23 17.57 31.37
N ALA A 807 -57.88 18.19 32.49
CA ALA A 807 -58.64 18.14 33.73
C ALA A 807 -60.00 18.86 33.60
N VAL A 808 -60.04 19.98 32.88
CA VAL A 808 -61.26 20.78 32.66
C VAL A 808 -62.21 20.14 31.65
N LEU A 809 -61.69 19.51 30.57
CA LEU A 809 -62.53 18.92 29.51
C LEU A 809 -63.17 17.56 29.87
N ALA A 810 -62.58 16.80 30.80
CA ALA A 810 -63.09 15.48 31.18
C ALA A 810 -62.84 15.18 32.67
N PRO A 811 -63.45 15.93 33.62
CA PRO A 811 -63.25 15.74 35.06
C PRO A 811 -63.66 14.33 35.53
N TRP A 812 -64.58 13.65 34.84
CA TRP A 812 -65.08 12.31 35.14
C TRP A 812 -64.23 11.17 34.57
N ALA A 813 -63.40 11.43 33.55
CA ALA A 813 -62.49 10.42 32.98
C ALA A 813 -61.27 10.14 33.89
N LEU A 814 -61.00 11.03 34.85
CA LEU A 814 -59.95 10.87 35.87
C LEU A 814 -60.36 9.93 37.03
N HIS A 815 -61.57 9.37 37.01
CA HIS A 815 -62.09 8.44 38.03
C HIS A 815 -62.40 7.02 37.53
N ALA A 816 -61.98 6.65 36.32
CA ALA A 816 -62.00 5.23 35.94
C ALA A 816 -60.84 4.49 36.65
N PRO A 817 -61.10 3.36 37.35
CA PRO A 817 -60.03 2.57 37.93
C PRO A 817 -59.15 2.04 36.79
N SER A 818 -57.84 2.31 36.90
CA SER A 818 -56.83 1.73 36.02
C SER A 818 -57.00 0.21 35.97
N PRO A 819 -57.11 -0.44 34.80
CA PRO A 819 -57.00 -1.89 34.73
C PRO A 819 -55.55 -2.25 35.05
N ALA A 820 -55.33 -2.80 36.24
CA ALA A 820 -54.11 -3.37 36.78
C ALA A 820 -52.94 -3.49 35.76
N ARG A 821 -52.15 -2.43 35.60
CA ARG A 821 -50.78 -2.54 35.11
C ARG A 821 -49.87 -2.61 36.34
N ARG A 822 -49.26 -3.79 36.50
CA ARG A 822 -48.18 -4.08 37.45
C ARG A 822 -47.27 -2.86 37.61
N GLU A 823 -47.17 -2.40 38.85
CA GLU A 823 -46.16 -1.47 39.32
C GLU A 823 -44.78 -1.98 38.91
N ALA A 824 -44.18 -1.36 37.91
CA ALA A 824 -42.73 -1.27 37.82
C ALA A 824 -42.35 0.04 38.53
N PRO A 825 -41.27 0.06 39.33
CA PRO A 825 -40.98 1.19 40.21
C PRO A 825 -40.82 2.47 39.39
N VAL A 826 -41.56 3.49 39.80
CA VAL A 826 -41.39 4.87 39.38
C VAL A 826 -39.93 5.26 39.63
N ARG A 827 -39.14 5.41 38.56
CA ARG A 827 -37.90 6.18 38.64
C ARG A 827 -38.28 7.66 38.69
N PRO A 828 -37.84 8.43 39.70
CA PRO A 828 -38.03 9.86 39.70
C PRO A 828 -37.08 10.49 38.65
N GLY A 829 -37.53 11.52 37.95
CA GLY A 829 -36.65 12.40 37.17
C GLY A 829 -36.83 12.40 35.65
N LEU A 830 -38.00 12.84 35.17
CA LEU A 830 -38.09 13.59 33.91
C LEU A 830 -38.29 15.08 34.24
N ALA A 831 -37.43 15.62 35.09
CA ALA A 831 -37.07 17.03 35.01
C ALA A 831 -35.98 17.16 33.95
N ARG A 832 -36.35 17.13 32.67
CA ARG A 832 -35.47 17.64 31.60
C ARG A 832 -35.77 19.12 31.46
N ILE A 833 -35.09 19.88 32.31
CA ILE A 833 -35.13 21.34 32.37
C ILE A 833 -34.62 21.85 31.01
N ALA A 834 -35.54 22.30 30.16
CA ALA A 834 -35.21 23.32 29.16
C ALA A 834 -34.67 24.56 29.89
N PRO A 835 -33.75 25.35 29.31
CA PRO A 835 -33.34 26.59 29.93
C PRO A 835 -34.58 27.42 30.25
N ARG A 836 -34.77 27.72 31.55
CA ARG A 836 -35.76 28.70 31.99
C ARG A 836 -35.30 30.05 31.45
N PHE A 837 -35.83 30.45 30.29
CA PHE A 837 -35.74 31.83 29.88
C PHE A 837 -36.70 32.64 30.75
N VAL A 838 -36.10 33.54 31.53
CA VAL A 838 -36.80 34.56 32.30
C VAL A 838 -37.54 35.43 31.29
N VAL A 839 -38.87 35.44 31.40
CA VAL A 839 -39.71 36.42 30.72
C VAL A 839 -39.33 37.78 31.31
N SER A 840 -38.78 38.67 30.48
CA SER A 840 -38.76 40.11 30.74
C SER A 840 -40.09 40.72 30.34
#